data_AF-A0A8C4NTK8-F1
#
_entry.id   AF-A0A8C4NTK8-F1
#
_cell.length_a   1.000
_cell.length_b   1.000
_cell.length_c   1.000
_cell.angle_alpha   90.00
_cell.angle_beta   90.00
_cell.angle_gamma   90.00
#
_symmetry.space_group_name_H-M   'P 1'
#
loop_
_entity.id
_entity.type
_entity.pdbx_description
1 polymer ?
#
loop_
_entity_poly.entity_id
_entity_poly.type
_entity_poly.pdbx_seq_one_letter_code
_entity_poly.pdbx_strand_id
1 'polypeptide(L)'
;MSCMPNFSLSLGPSFQTVEVYSVTVGCTVTSRFAHTVVTSKALNKANTSQEIFFEMELPKTAFITNFSMEIDGQVYVGEVKEKEKAKKEYEKAVSSGQTAGLVKASGRKMEKFSVSVNIAAKSSVTFILTYEELLQRKLGQYEILTRVTPKQRVQEFQIVADIYEPQGFAFVEATATFLTNDLLSLVEKTVTDTKAHVSFSPTLEQQRKCPGCEGTVIDGDFIIKYDVKRETNLGDVQIVNGYFVHFFAPPDLPRVPKNVVFVIDRSGSMSGRKIQQTRDALEAILKDLHEEDHFALILFDSSIFTWKDSLTKATEENVSEAIAYVRELRDRGATNINGAVLRAVRMLVEDRENDKLPERSVDMIILLTDGMPNNGESNLQTIQENVHSAVGGKMTMFCLGFGNDVDYSFLDVLCRQNKGLARRIFEGSDATLQLQGFYDEVSSPLLLDVDLRYPDNAVDHLTKNHYSQLFNGSEIVVSGRLINGDPDNFVVEVFAKGVRNRQWIAMKLSYPKQEYIFGNFSERLWAYLTIQQLLAKRFDHLNCEKDTATAKALNMALRYTFVTPLTSMVVTKPETEDGPDSPLIADKLTEVDGDPHFMIELPERDDALCFNVNDKPGTIFNLVRDPKSGFVVNGQIIGKKKVVQDANTNTYFGRLGIIHQKLGVRLEVSTQDISVFHDGKHVDFSLTKNCCLTVTLRHSVKFMVIRHKKVWKRRREHQDYLGFYTLDSHHLSASVHGLLGQFYHGVEFEVTDLRPGELQKNLDATMYVKGQTLNVTRHWQKDFSSHVKDGENIPCWFVNNDGTGLIDGGASDYVVSELFNTAF
;
A
#
# COMPACT_ATOMS: atom_id res chain seq x y z
N MET A 1 -2.51 -15.30 19.63
CA MET A 1 -3.42 -14.14 19.65
C MET A 1 -2.80 -13.06 18.78
N SER A 2 -3.31 -12.96 17.55
CA SER A 2 -2.78 -12.20 16.43
C SER A 2 -3.69 -11.01 16.14
N CYS A 3 -3.10 -9.82 16.04
CA CYS A 3 -3.80 -8.64 15.52
C CYS A 3 -4.15 -8.86 14.05
N MET A 4 -5.45 -8.80 13.74
CA MET A 4 -6.00 -8.84 12.38
C MET A 4 -6.22 -7.41 11.84
N PRO A 5 -6.03 -7.16 10.53
CA PRO A 5 -6.73 -6.08 9.83
C PRO A 5 -8.13 -6.57 9.41
N ASN A 6 -9.12 -5.69 9.57
CA ASN A 6 -10.56 -5.96 9.46
C ASN A 6 -11.08 -5.88 8.01
N PHE A 7 -12.07 -6.71 7.66
CA PHE A 7 -13.14 -6.31 6.73
C PHE A 7 -14.14 -5.42 7.49
N SER A 8 -14.80 -4.44 6.84
CA SER A 8 -16.05 -3.85 7.34
C SER A 8 -16.91 -3.14 6.29
N LEU A 9 -18.13 -3.63 6.09
CA LEU A 9 -19.29 -2.72 6.21
C LEU A 9 -19.39 -2.33 7.70
N SER A 10 -19.09 -1.07 8.02
CA SER A 10 -19.41 -0.53 9.35
C SER A 10 -20.85 -0.02 9.32
N LEU A 11 -21.74 -0.74 9.97
CA LEU A 11 -22.99 -0.18 10.47
C LEU A 11 -22.83 -0.06 11.98
N GLY A 12 -23.08 1.13 12.52
CA GLY A 12 -23.22 1.33 13.96
C GLY A 12 -24.35 0.46 14.52
N PRO A 13 -24.34 0.17 15.84
CA PRO A 13 -25.31 -0.73 16.44
C PRO A 13 -26.67 -0.05 16.57
N SER A 14 -27.51 -0.17 15.55
CA SER A 14 -28.96 0.00 15.66
C SER A 14 -29.62 -0.63 14.43
N PHE A 15 -30.41 -1.69 14.63
CA PHE A 15 -31.32 -2.33 13.65
C PHE A 15 -30.89 -2.23 12.17
N GLN A 16 -30.19 -3.27 11.65
CA GLN A 16 -29.62 -3.32 10.29
C GLN A 16 -30.47 -2.62 9.21
N THR A 17 -30.11 -1.38 8.92
CA THR A 17 -30.74 -0.52 7.92
C THR A 17 -30.30 -0.85 6.51
N VAL A 18 -29.20 -1.60 6.34
CA VAL A 18 -28.63 -2.00 5.04
C VAL A 18 -28.37 -3.50 5.03
N GLU A 19 -28.87 -4.19 3.99
CA GLU A 19 -28.69 -5.63 3.76
C GLU A 19 -27.82 -5.84 2.52
N VAL A 20 -26.83 -6.74 2.60
CA VAL A 20 -26.14 -7.25 1.40
C VAL A 20 -26.94 -8.44 0.87
N TYR A 21 -27.63 -8.21 -0.25
CA TYR A 21 -28.56 -9.17 -0.82
C TYR A 21 -27.84 -10.28 -1.60
N SER A 22 -26.93 -9.90 -2.50
CA SER A 22 -26.17 -10.88 -3.28
C SER A 22 -24.68 -10.54 -3.34
N VAL A 23 -23.86 -11.58 -3.39
CA VAL A 23 -22.41 -11.52 -3.62
C VAL A 23 -22.05 -12.65 -4.59
N THR A 24 -21.53 -12.28 -5.75
CA THR A 24 -21.09 -13.22 -6.78
C THR A 24 -19.64 -12.91 -7.15
N VAL A 25 -18.78 -13.92 -7.05
CA VAL A 25 -17.41 -13.86 -7.56
C VAL A 25 -17.31 -14.82 -8.73
N GLY A 26 -17.20 -14.29 -9.95
CA GLY A 26 -16.98 -15.06 -11.17
C GLY A 26 -15.55 -14.90 -11.65
N CYS A 27 -14.78 -15.97 -11.71
CA CYS A 27 -13.42 -15.98 -12.23
C CYS A 27 -13.37 -16.82 -13.52
N THR A 28 -12.93 -16.23 -14.62
CA THR A 28 -12.64 -16.95 -15.86
C THR A 28 -11.14 -16.95 -16.09
N VAL A 29 -10.55 -18.13 -16.27
CA VAL A 29 -9.12 -18.28 -16.56
C VAL A 29 -8.94 -18.84 -17.96
N THR A 30 -8.08 -18.22 -18.75
CA THR A 30 -7.62 -18.78 -20.04
C THR A 30 -6.12 -18.68 -20.11
N SER A 31 -5.46 -19.83 -20.22
CA SER A 31 -4.00 -19.89 -20.33
C SER A 31 -3.32 -19.07 -19.23
N ARG A 32 -3.62 -19.38 -17.97
CA ARG A 32 -3.11 -18.70 -16.75
C ARG A 32 -3.51 -17.24 -16.59
N PHE A 33 -4.22 -16.63 -17.54
CA PHE A 33 -4.73 -15.27 -17.41
C PHE A 33 -6.11 -15.30 -16.76
N ALA A 34 -6.19 -14.84 -15.52
CA ALA A 34 -7.42 -14.79 -14.74
C ALA A 34 -8.12 -13.44 -14.91
N HIS A 35 -9.41 -13.50 -15.22
CA HIS A 35 -10.32 -12.38 -15.31
C HIS A 35 -11.41 -12.59 -14.25
N THR A 36 -11.42 -11.76 -13.20
CA THR A 36 -12.37 -11.90 -12.09
C THR A 36 -13.33 -10.72 -12.06
N VAL A 37 -14.62 -11.02 -12.01
CA VAL A 37 -15.72 -10.08 -11.83
C VAL A 37 -16.38 -10.35 -10.49
N VAL A 38 -16.46 -9.32 -9.66
CA VAL A 38 -17.18 -9.35 -8.39
C VAL A 38 -18.38 -8.45 -8.46
N THR A 39 -19.55 -9.04 -8.25
CA THR A 39 -20.84 -8.34 -8.22
C THR A 39 -21.40 -8.40 -6.81
N SER A 40 -21.74 -7.26 -6.23
CA SER A 40 -22.35 -7.17 -4.90
C SER A 40 -23.56 -6.25 -4.92
N LYS A 41 -24.72 -6.75 -4.53
CA LYS A 41 -25.96 -5.96 -4.43
C LYS A 41 -26.29 -5.66 -2.99
N ALA A 42 -26.45 -4.38 -2.67
CA ALA A 42 -26.85 -3.91 -1.34
C ALA A 42 -28.21 -3.20 -1.41
N LEU A 43 -29.02 -3.40 -0.37
CA LEU A 43 -30.36 -2.86 -0.22
C LEU A 43 -30.41 -1.92 0.99
N ASN A 44 -30.81 -0.68 0.80
CA ASN A 44 -31.13 0.23 1.91
C ASN A 44 -32.57 -0.04 2.38
N LYS A 45 -32.72 -0.76 3.49
CA LYS A 45 -34.01 -1.03 4.15
C LYS A 45 -34.50 0.13 5.02
N ALA A 46 -33.71 1.17 5.28
CA ALA A 46 -34.18 2.32 6.05
C ALA A 46 -35.21 3.15 5.28
N ASN A 47 -35.95 3.97 6.05
CA ASN A 47 -36.80 5.03 5.50
C ASN A 47 -36.02 6.32 5.24
N THR A 48 -34.70 6.31 5.44
CA THR A 48 -33.77 7.42 5.22
C THR A 48 -32.65 6.98 4.29
N SER A 49 -31.96 7.93 3.65
CA SER A 49 -30.76 7.63 2.87
C SER A 49 -29.66 7.05 3.77
N GLN A 50 -28.88 6.10 3.26
CA GLN A 50 -27.80 5.45 3.98
C GLN A 50 -26.54 5.43 3.12
N GLU A 51 -25.40 5.68 3.74
CA GLU A 51 -24.11 5.45 3.10
C GLU A 51 -23.79 3.96 3.11
N ILE A 52 -23.47 3.42 1.94
CA ILE A 52 -23.14 2.01 1.71
C ILE A 52 -21.69 1.91 1.26
N PHE A 53 -20.92 1.05 1.93
CA PHE A 53 -19.51 0.78 1.62
C PHE A 53 -19.37 -0.53 0.83
N PHE A 54 -18.59 -0.50 -0.23
CA PHE A 54 -18.09 -1.68 -0.92
C PHE A 54 -16.58 -1.77 -0.72
N GLU A 55 -16.14 -2.87 -0.10
CA GLU A 55 -14.72 -3.12 0.18
C GLU A 55 -14.32 -4.52 -0.32
N MET A 56 -13.17 -4.63 -0.97
CA MET A 56 -12.63 -5.92 -1.41
C MET A 56 -11.12 -5.97 -1.28
N GLU A 57 -10.56 -7.12 -0.90
CA GLU A 57 -9.12 -7.38 -0.94
C GLU A 57 -8.74 -8.12 -2.22
N LEU A 58 -7.81 -7.55 -2.99
CA LEU A 58 -7.36 -8.05 -4.30
C LEU A 58 -5.90 -8.47 -4.24
N PRO A 59 -5.44 -9.49 -4.97
CA PRO A 59 -4.02 -9.79 -5.09
C PRO A 59 -3.21 -8.58 -5.54
N LYS A 60 -2.03 -8.33 -4.94
CA LYS A 60 -1.10 -7.26 -5.39
C LYS A 60 -0.62 -7.42 -6.83
N THR A 61 -0.72 -8.63 -7.36
CA THR A 61 -0.45 -8.94 -8.76
C THR A 61 -1.57 -8.49 -9.69
N ALA A 62 -2.80 -8.37 -9.20
CA ALA A 62 -3.94 -8.01 -10.03
C ALA A 62 -3.96 -6.52 -10.38
N PHE A 63 -4.40 -6.20 -11.58
CA PHE A 63 -4.78 -4.84 -11.96
C PHE A 63 -6.31 -4.75 -12.06
N ILE A 64 -6.87 -3.74 -11.39
CA ILE A 64 -8.28 -3.38 -11.58
C ILE A 64 -8.43 -2.84 -13.00
N THR A 65 -9.43 -3.32 -13.73
CA THR A 65 -9.69 -2.98 -15.13
C THR A 65 -11.00 -2.23 -15.33
N ASN A 66 -11.96 -2.48 -14.45
CA ASN A 66 -13.26 -1.81 -14.45
C ASN A 66 -13.83 -1.76 -13.04
N PHE A 67 -14.52 -0.70 -12.72
CA PHE A 67 -15.44 -0.64 -11.59
C PHE A 67 -16.66 0.14 -12.02
N SER A 68 -17.85 -0.37 -11.74
CA SER A 68 -19.09 0.35 -11.98
C SER A 68 -20.07 0.17 -10.83
N MET A 69 -20.95 1.13 -10.67
CA MET A 69 -22.07 1.07 -9.75
C MET A 69 -23.37 1.30 -10.51
N GLU A 70 -24.38 0.49 -10.23
CA GLU A 70 -25.73 0.66 -10.76
C GLU A 70 -26.66 1.12 -9.65
N ILE A 71 -27.28 2.29 -9.81
CA ILE A 71 -28.19 2.89 -8.83
C ILE A 71 -29.45 3.31 -9.58
N ASP A 72 -30.61 2.82 -9.13
CA ASP A 72 -31.92 3.11 -9.74
C ASP A 72 -31.96 2.87 -11.28
N GLY A 73 -31.25 1.86 -11.76
CA GLY A 73 -31.15 1.49 -13.18
C GLY A 73 -30.17 2.32 -14.01
N GLN A 74 -29.50 3.31 -13.40
CA GLN A 74 -28.43 4.07 -14.04
C GLN A 74 -27.06 3.48 -13.70
N VAL A 75 -26.23 3.23 -14.72
CA VAL A 75 -24.88 2.71 -14.54
C VAL A 75 -23.86 3.85 -14.56
N TYR A 76 -23.01 3.89 -13.54
CA TYR A 76 -21.88 4.82 -13.41
C TYR A 76 -20.59 4.02 -13.52
N VAL A 77 -19.83 4.27 -14.58
CA VAL A 77 -18.59 3.54 -14.88
C VAL A 77 -17.39 4.36 -14.44
N GLY A 78 -16.43 3.71 -13.81
CA GLY A 78 -15.19 4.33 -13.38
C GLY A 78 -14.23 4.60 -14.54
N GLU A 79 -13.62 5.77 -14.51
CA GLU A 79 -12.62 6.17 -15.48
C GLU A 79 -11.21 6.02 -14.90
N VAL A 80 -10.33 5.34 -15.62
CA VAL A 80 -8.91 5.25 -15.27
C VAL A 80 -8.19 6.49 -15.76
N LYS A 81 -7.62 7.24 -14.83
CA LYS A 81 -6.87 8.47 -15.10
C LYS A 81 -5.47 8.37 -14.51
N GLU A 82 -4.62 9.30 -14.91
CA GLU A 82 -3.32 9.51 -14.26
C GLU A 82 -3.55 9.80 -12.77
N LYS A 83 -2.73 9.19 -11.90
CA LYS A 83 -2.95 9.18 -10.45
C LYS A 83 -3.20 10.56 -9.84
N GLU A 84 -2.42 11.57 -10.22
CA GLU A 84 -2.59 12.94 -9.71
C GLU A 84 -3.87 13.61 -10.21
N LYS A 85 -4.29 13.33 -11.45
CA LYS A 85 -5.55 13.86 -12.01
C LYS A 85 -6.75 13.19 -11.36
N ALA A 86 -6.70 11.87 -11.21
CA ALA A 86 -7.69 11.08 -10.50
C ALA A 86 -7.85 11.56 -9.05
N LYS A 87 -6.74 11.82 -8.35
CA LYS A 87 -6.77 12.34 -6.98
C LYS A 87 -7.49 13.69 -6.89
N LYS A 88 -7.16 14.65 -7.76
CA LYS A 88 -7.82 15.95 -7.81
C LYS A 88 -9.32 15.85 -8.10
N GLU A 89 -9.71 14.95 -9.00
CA GLU A 89 -11.11 14.73 -9.34
C GLU A 89 -11.89 14.02 -8.22
N TYR A 90 -11.27 13.04 -7.56
CA TYR A 90 -11.80 12.43 -6.34
C TYR A 90 -11.99 13.47 -5.24
N GLU A 91 -10.98 14.30 -4.96
CA GLU A 91 -11.03 15.34 -3.93
C GLU A 91 -12.13 16.36 -4.25
N LYS A 92 -12.27 16.76 -5.53
CA LYS A 92 -13.36 17.62 -6.00
C LYS A 92 -14.73 16.95 -5.85
N ALA A 93 -14.85 15.68 -6.23
CA ALA A 93 -16.10 14.94 -6.12
C ALA A 93 -16.54 14.84 -4.65
N VAL A 94 -15.63 14.42 -3.76
CA VAL A 94 -15.91 14.32 -2.32
C VAL A 94 -16.23 15.68 -1.71
N SER A 95 -15.51 16.76 -2.06
CA SER A 95 -15.83 18.10 -1.56
C SER A 95 -17.18 18.63 -2.06
N SER A 96 -17.60 18.23 -3.26
CA SER A 96 -18.95 18.50 -3.79
C SER A 96 -20.04 17.53 -3.26
N GLY A 97 -19.73 16.68 -2.28
CA GLY A 97 -20.67 15.70 -1.73
C GLY A 97 -21.00 14.53 -2.67
N GLN A 98 -20.24 14.37 -3.76
CA GLN A 98 -20.38 13.28 -4.71
C GLN A 98 -19.69 12.02 -4.20
N THR A 99 -20.24 10.88 -4.60
CA THR A 99 -19.66 9.55 -4.40
C THR A 99 -18.37 9.40 -5.20
N ALA A 100 -17.30 8.93 -4.56
CA ALA A 100 -16.02 8.66 -5.21
C ALA A 100 -15.30 7.46 -4.57
N GLY A 101 -14.57 6.67 -5.38
CA GLY A 101 -13.83 5.48 -4.93
C GLY A 101 -12.32 5.67 -4.95
N LEU A 102 -11.60 5.02 -4.03
CA LEU A 102 -10.14 5.08 -3.96
C LEU A 102 -9.53 3.72 -3.55
N VAL A 103 -8.46 3.33 -4.24
CA VAL A 103 -7.69 2.10 -3.92
C VAL A 103 -6.62 2.41 -2.87
N LYS A 104 -6.56 1.62 -1.79
CA LYS A 104 -5.55 1.73 -0.72
C LYS A 104 -4.88 0.38 -0.46
N ALA A 105 -3.59 0.33 -0.18
CA ALA A 105 -2.92 -0.94 0.14
C ALA A 105 -3.46 -1.56 1.45
N SER A 106 -3.68 -2.89 1.49
CA SER A 106 -4.11 -3.64 2.70
C SER A 106 -3.43 -5.01 2.81
N GLY A 107 -2.68 -5.24 3.88
CA GLY A 107 -2.11 -6.55 4.17
C GLY A 107 -0.86 -6.95 3.33
N ARG A 108 -0.46 -8.23 3.47
CA ARG A 108 0.80 -8.76 2.92
C ARG A 108 0.74 -9.03 1.42
N LYS A 109 -0.22 -9.85 0.98
CA LYS A 109 -0.42 -10.29 -0.42
C LYS A 109 -1.49 -9.52 -1.18
N MET A 110 -2.34 -8.76 -0.47
CA MET A 110 -3.51 -8.11 -1.05
C MET A 110 -3.40 -6.57 -1.07
N GLU A 111 -4.32 -5.92 -1.77
CA GLU A 111 -4.63 -4.49 -1.74
C GLU A 111 -6.12 -4.31 -1.45
N LYS A 112 -6.51 -3.27 -0.72
CA LYS A 112 -7.92 -3.01 -0.40
C LYS A 112 -8.50 -1.98 -1.35
N PHE A 113 -9.46 -2.43 -2.14
CA PHE A 113 -10.38 -1.57 -2.85
C PHE A 113 -11.49 -1.11 -1.90
N SER A 114 -11.83 0.18 -1.90
CA SER A 114 -12.94 0.71 -1.11
C SER A 114 -13.65 1.86 -1.84
N VAL A 115 -14.97 1.81 -1.88
CA VAL A 115 -15.83 2.94 -2.29
C VAL A 115 -17.00 3.06 -1.33
N SER A 116 -17.50 4.27 -1.14
CA SER A 116 -18.75 4.53 -0.43
C SER A 116 -19.69 5.36 -1.27
N VAL A 117 -20.99 5.08 -1.19
CA VAL A 117 -22.05 5.76 -1.95
C VAL A 117 -23.27 5.96 -1.07
N ASN A 118 -23.90 7.14 -1.18
CA ASN A 118 -25.14 7.42 -0.47
C ASN A 118 -26.34 6.94 -1.30
N ILE A 119 -27.13 6.03 -0.74
CA ILE A 119 -28.28 5.39 -1.40
C ILE A 119 -29.57 5.83 -0.74
N ALA A 120 -30.54 6.25 -1.55
CA ALA A 120 -31.85 6.71 -1.09
C ALA A 120 -32.58 5.64 -0.27
N ALA A 121 -33.52 6.09 0.56
CA ALA A 121 -34.40 5.20 1.34
C ALA A 121 -35.08 4.17 0.42
N LYS A 122 -35.12 2.90 0.84
CA LYS A 122 -35.74 1.81 0.08
C LYS A 122 -35.19 1.57 -1.33
N SER A 123 -34.01 2.11 -1.64
CA SER A 123 -33.31 1.88 -2.91
C SER A 123 -32.18 0.85 -2.75
N SER A 124 -31.55 0.49 -3.86
CA SER A 124 -30.49 -0.50 -3.96
C SER A 124 -29.33 0.00 -4.82
N VAL A 125 -28.15 -0.56 -4.57
CA VAL A 125 -26.97 -0.37 -5.42
C VAL A 125 -26.36 -1.72 -5.76
N THR A 126 -25.92 -1.86 -7.01
CA THR A 126 -25.10 -3.00 -7.45
C THR A 126 -23.70 -2.50 -7.75
N PHE A 127 -22.71 -3.04 -7.07
CA PHE A 127 -21.29 -2.79 -7.34
C PHE A 127 -20.73 -3.89 -8.22
N ILE A 128 -19.97 -3.53 -9.25
CA ILE A 128 -19.32 -4.46 -10.17
C ILE A 128 -17.85 -4.08 -10.26
N LEU A 129 -16.97 -4.91 -9.71
CA LEU A 129 -15.52 -4.75 -9.76
C LEU A 129 -14.92 -5.81 -10.69
N THR A 130 -14.08 -5.40 -11.63
CA THR A 130 -13.35 -6.30 -12.52
C THR A 130 -11.85 -6.11 -12.33
N TYR A 131 -11.13 -7.21 -12.16
CA TYR A 131 -9.67 -7.21 -12.11
C TYR A 131 -9.09 -8.40 -12.83
N GLU A 132 -7.87 -8.23 -13.30
CA GLU A 132 -7.16 -9.23 -14.10
C GLU A 132 -5.76 -9.49 -13.55
N GLU A 133 -5.33 -10.74 -13.62
CA GLU A 133 -3.97 -11.13 -13.22
C GLU A 133 -3.43 -12.26 -14.10
N LEU A 134 -2.11 -12.26 -14.30
CA LEU A 134 -1.40 -13.44 -14.76
C LEU A 134 -1.02 -14.30 -13.56
N LEU A 135 -1.60 -15.49 -13.47
CA LEU A 135 -1.31 -16.45 -12.42
C LEU A 135 0.15 -16.90 -12.51
N GLN A 136 0.85 -16.85 -11.38
CA GLN A 136 2.25 -17.24 -11.28
C GLN A 136 2.39 -18.66 -10.76
N ARG A 137 3.07 -19.52 -11.50
CA ARG A 137 3.39 -20.86 -11.02
C ARG A 137 4.45 -20.80 -9.94
N LYS A 138 4.15 -21.32 -8.76
CA LYS A 138 5.09 -21.44 -7.64
C LYS A 138 4.91 -22.80 -7.01
N LEU A 139 6.02 -23.45 -6.64
CA LEU A 139 6.01 -24.77 -6.01
C LEU A 139 5.17 -25.80 -6.79
N GLY A 140 5.18 -25.70 -8.12
CA GLY A 140 4.50 -26.64 -9.00
C GLY A 140 3.01 -26.39 -9.22
N GLN A 141 2.47 -25.24 -8.80
CA GLN A 141 1.03 -24.97 -8.91
C GLN A 141 0.73 -23.49 -9.16
N TYR A 142 -0.41 -23.22 -9.78
CA TYR A 142 -1.06 -21.91 -9.82
C TYR A 142 -2.08 -21.83 -8.68
N GLU A 143 -2.26 -20.63 -8.12
CA GLU A 143 -3.19 -20.38 -7.03
C GLU A 143 -4.10 -19.21 -7.40
N ILE A 144 -5.41 -19.45 -7.42
CA ILE A 144 -6.44 -18.40 -7.48
C ILE A 144 -6.92 -18.20 -6.04
N LEU A 145 -6.63 -17.03 -5.48
CA LEU A 145 -6.95 -16.68 -4.10
C LEU A 145 -8.05 -15.62 -4.06
N THR A 146 -9.23 -15.99 -3.55
CA THR A 146 -10.34 -15.06 -3.33
C THR A 146 -10.63 -14.95 -1.85
N ARG A 147 -10.42 -13.76 -1.27
CA ARG A 147 -10.82 -13.47 0.11
C ARG A 147 -12.27 -13.01 0.16
N VAL A 148 -13.09 -13.70 0.96
CA VAL A 148 -14.52 -13.42 1.12
C VAL A 148 -14.87 -13.27 2.60
N THR A 149 -15.46 -12.12 2.95
CA THR A 149 -15.69 -11.75 4.35
C THR A 149 -17.01 -10.99 4.58
N PRO A 150 -18.16 -11.38 4.00
CA PRO A 150 -19.38 -10.55 3.92
C PRO A 150 -20.00 -10.01 5.23
N LYS A 151 -19.52 -10.42 6.42
CA LYS A 151 -19.96 -10.05 7.79
C LYS A 151 -21.37 -10.41 8.21
N GLN A 152 -22.28 -10.44 7.26
CA GLN A 152 -23.65 -10.88 7.42
C GLN A 152 -23.91 -12.07 6.51
N ARG A 153 -25.02 -12.76 6.76
CA ARG A 153 -25.53 -13.78 5.85
C ARG A 153 -26.04 -13.09 4.59
N VAL A 154 -25.73 -13.67 3.44
CA VAL A 154 -26.08 -13.13 2.12
C VAL A 154 -27.12 -14.04 1.50
N GLN A 155 -28.22 -13.46 1.01
CA GLN A 155 -29.34 -14.23 0.46
C GLN A 155 -28.89 -15.08 -0.75
N GLU A 156 -28.07 -14.49 -1.61
CA GLU A 156 -27.48 -15.13 -2.79
C GLU A 156 -25.96 -15.00 -2.76
N PHE A 157 -25.28 -16.03 -2.25
CA PHE A 157 -23.82 -16.09 -2.25
C PHE A 157 -23.33 -17.11 -3.27
N GLN A 158 -22.40 -16.73 -4.12
CA GLN A 158 -21.83 -17.61 -5.13
C GLN A 158 -20.37 -17.28 -5.44
N ILE A 159 -19.53 -18.31 -5.48
CA ILE A 159 -18.20 -18.27 -6.09
C ILE A 159 -18.21 -19.25 -7.25
N VAL A 160 -17.80 -18.81 -8.43
CA VAL A 160 -17.67 -19.65 -9.64
C VAL A 160 -16.32 -19.38 -10.28
N ALA A 161 -15.62 -20.44 -10.65
CA ALA A 161 -14.41 -20.35 -11.45
C ALA A 161 -14.49 -21.29 -12.66
N ASP A 162 -14.36 -20.73 -13.85
CA ASP A 162 -14.26 -21.43 -15.12
C ASP A 162 -12.85 -21.32 -15.66
N ILE A 163 -12.12 -22.43 -15.69
CA ILE A 163 -10.69 -22.47 -16.03
C ILE A 163 -10.54 -23.26 -17.34
N TYR A 164 -9.92 -22.64 -18.33
CA TYR A 164 -9.57 -23.26 -19.60
C TYR A 164 -8.04 -23.26 -19.80
N GLU A 165 -7.47 -24.44 -19.95
CA GLU A 165 -6.05 -24.64 -20.18
C GLU A 165 -5.83 -25.55 -21.40
N PRO A 166 -5.25 -25.05 -22.51
CA PRO A 166 -5.07 -25.82 -23.74
C PRO A 166 -4.26 -27.11 -23.59
N GLN A 167 -3.31 -27.13 -22.65
CA GLN A 167 -2.47 -28.29 -22.34
C GLN A 167 -3.21 -29.36 -21.52
N GLY A 168 -4.36 -29.01 -20.97
CA GLY A 168 -5.11 -29.83 -20.03
C GLY A 168 -4.57 -29.82 -18.61
N PHE A 169 -5.36 -30.33 -17.68
CA PHE A 169 -5.06 -30.29 -16.24
C PHE A 169 -4.26 -31.50 -15.76
N ALA A 170 -3.22 -31.24 -14.97
CA ALA A 170 -2.57 -32.27 -14.16
C ALA A 170 -3.39 -32.56 -12.89
N PHE A 171 -3.87 -31.51 -12.23
CA PHE A 171 -4.80 -31.59 -11.11
C PHE A 171 -5.57 -30.27 -10.95
N VAL A 172 -6.70 -30.34 -10.26
CA VAL A 172 -7.48 -29.17 -9.81
C VAL A 172 -8.04 -29.47 -8.42
N GLU A 173 -7.77 -28.58 -7.48
CA GLU A 173 -8.18 -28.65 -6.08
C GLU A 173 -8.80 -27.34 -5.64
N ALA A 174 -9.80 -27.41 -4.77
CA ALA A 174 -10.46 -26.25 -4.20
C ALA A 174 -10.57 -26.44 -2.69
N THR A 175 -10.18 -25.43 -1.93
CA THR A 175 -10.17 -25.42 -0.47
C THR A 175 -10.59 -24.04 0.03
N ALA A 176 -11.08 -23.93 1.27
CA ALA A 176 -11.23 -22.64 1.91
C ALA A 176 -10.95 -22.71 3.41
N THR A 177 -10.45 -21.62 3.98
CA THR A 177 -10.07 -21.57 5.41
C THR A 177 -11.27 -21.65 6.36
N PHE A 178 -12.46 -21.36 5.84
CA PHE A 178 -13.73 -21.39 6.57
C PHE A 178 -14.59 -22.63 6.25
N LEU A 179 -14.12 -23.54 5.39
CA LEU A 179 -14.88 -24.77 5.09
C LEU A 179 -14.85 -25.71 6.29
N THR A 180 -16.01 -25.89 6.93
CA THR A 180 -16.27 -27.00 7.83
C THR A 180 -16.58 -28.26 7.03
N ASN A 181 -16.58 -29.43 7.67
CA ASN A 181 -16.92 -30.70 7.01
C ASN A 181 -18.27 -30.64 6.28
N ASP A 182 -19.24 -29.91 6.82
CA ASP A 182 -20.57 -29.77 6.23
C ASP A 182 -20.53 -28.91 4.96
N LEU A 183 -19.71 -27.85 4.93
CA LEU A 183 -19.58 -26.95 3.78
C LEU A 183 -18.71 -27.51 2.66
N LEU A 184 -17.77 -28.42 2.97
CA LEU A 184 -16.92 -29.08 1.97
C LEU A 184 -17.76 -29.77 0.88
N SER A 185 -18.92 -30.32 1.25
CA SER A 185 -19.83 -31.00 0.32
C SER A 185 -20.49 -30.07 -0.71
N LEU A 186 -20.45 -28.75 -0.48
CA LEU A 186 -21.06 -27.73 -1.36
C LEU A 186 -20.10 -27.23 -2.44
N VAL A 187 -18.84 -27.64 -2.39
CA VAL A 187 -17.87 -27.30 -3.43
C VAL A 187 -18.08 -28.27 -4.59
N GLU A 188 -18.79 -27.82 -5.62
CA GLU A 188 -18.94 -28.60 -6.84
C GLU A 188 -17.72 -28.40 -7.73
N LYS A 189 -17.20 -29.50 -8.26
CA LYS A 189 -16.04 -29.49 -9.14
C LYS A 189 -16.26 -30.44 -10.29
N THR A 190 -16.26 -29.91 -11.51
CA THR A 190 -16.25 -30.72 -12.74
C THR A 190 -14.98 -30.43 -13.51
N VAL A 191 -14.25 -31.47 -13.89
CA VAL A 191 -12.98 -31.35 -14.63
C VAL A 191 -13.05 -32.26 -15.84
N THR A 192 -12.94 -31.64 -17.00
CA THR A 192 -12.65 -32.31 -18.29
C THR A 192 -11.15 -32.18 -18.57
N ASP A 193 -10.68 -32.66 -19.72
CA ASP A 193 -9.26 -32.59 -20.04
C ASP A 193 -8.72 -31.14 -20.01
N THR A 194 -9.43 -30.20 -20.66
CA THR A 194 -8.98 -28.80 -20.82
C THR A 194 -9.86 -27.77 -20.11
N LYS A 195 -11.00 -28.17 -19.53
CA LYS A 195 -11.90 -27.26 -18.78
C LYS A 195 -12.15 -27.74 -17.37
N ALA A 196 -12.09 -26.83 -16.41
CA ALA A 196 -12.51 -27.07 -15.04
C ALA A 196 -13.54 -26.01 -14.63
N HIS A 197 -14.61 -26.45 -13.97
CA HIS A 197 -15.60 -25.60 -13.36
C HIS A 197 -15.64 -25.91 -11.87
N VAL A 198 -15.44 -24.88 -11.05
CA VAL A 198 -15.54 -24.95 -9.59
C VAL A 198 -16.63 -23.98 -9.16
N SER A 199 -17.60 -24.45 -8.38
CA SER A 199 -18.65 -23.60 -7.83
C SER A 199 -18.85 -23.84 -6.34
N PHE A 200 -19.25 -22.79 -5.63
CA PHE A 200 -19.60 -22.83 -4.22
C PHE A 200 -20.73 -21.84 -3.97
N SER A 201 -21.92 -22.37 -3.64
CA SER A 201 -23.15 -21.58 -3.50
C SER A 201 -23.96 -22.01 -2.25
N PRO A 202 -23.53 -21.63 -1.03
CA PRO A 202 -24.21 -21.99 0.21
C PRO A 202 -25.51 -21.19 0.41
N THR A 203 -26.54 -21.89 0.86
CA THR A 203 -27.81 -21.27 1.29
C THR A 203 -27.64 -20.43 2.55
N LEU A 204 -28.61 -19.55 2.84
CA LEU A 204 -28.61 -18.69 4.02
C LEU A 204 -28.43 -19.47 5.35
N GLU A 205 -29.03 -20.66 5.47
CA GLU A 205 -28.89 -21.50 6.67
C GLU A 205 -27.51 -22.17 6.76
N GLN A 206 -26.90 -22.56 5.64
CA GLN A 206 -25.55 -23.13 5.61
C GLN A 206 -24.48 -22.08 5.96
N GLN A 207 -24.76 -20.80 5.70
CA GLN A 207 -23.88 -19.70 6.09
C GLN A 207 -23.88 -19.42 7.60
N ARG A 208 -24.77 -20.04 8.38
CA ARG A 208 -24.98 -19.70 9.79
C ARG A 208 -23.78 -20.11 10.65
N LYS A 209 -23.23 -19.15 11.41
CA LYS A 209 -22.11 -19.41 12.33
C LYS A 209 -22.51 -20.14 13.62
N CYS A 210 -23.69 -19.84 14.16
CA CYS A 210 -24.22 -20.38 15.41
C CYS A 210 -25.75 -20.32 15.47
N PRO A 211 -26.40 -21.22 16.24
CA PRO A 211 -27.81 -21.09 16.58
C PRO A 211 -28.09 -19.73 17.26
N GLY A 212 -29.12 -19.02 16.79
CA GLY A 212 -29.55 -17.71 17.31
C GLY A 212 -28.67 -16.50 16.98
N CYS A 213 -27.53 -16.64 16.28
CA CYS A 213 -26.66 -15.51 15.97
C CYS A 213 -26.79 -14.99 14.53
N GLU A 214 -26.51 -13.70 14.35
CA GLU A 214 -26.62 -12.99 13.07
C GLU A 214 -25.43 -13.23 12.12
N GLY A 215 -24.30 -13.70 12.67
CA GLY A 215 -23.02 -13.82 11.95
C GLY A 215 -22.96 -14.98 10.95
N THR A 216 -22.09 -14.82 9.96
CA THR A 216 -21.79 -15.81 8.92
C THR A 216 -20.51 -16.59 9.23
N VAL A 217 -20.45 -17.85 8.80
CA VAL A 217 -19.24 -18.69 8.79
C VAL A 217 -18.30 -18.34 7.64
N ILE A 218 -18.81 -17.70 6.58
CA ILE A 218 -18.00 -17.26 5.43
C ILE A 218 -17.14 -16.07 5.85
N ASP A 219 -15.92 -16.38 6.26
CA ASP A 219 -14.91 -15.41 6.69
C ASP A 219 -13.51 -15.98 6.46
N GLY A 220 -12.92 -15.67 5.31
CA GLY A 220 -11.55 -16.07 4.99
C GLY A 220 -11.29 -16.28 3.51
N ASP A 221 -10.40 -17.22 3.19
CA ASP A 221 -9.83 -17.41 1.86
C ASP A 221 -10.44 -18.63 1.18
N PHE A 222 -10.94 -18.45 -0.04
CA PHE A 222 -11.28 -19.52 -0.99
C PHE A 222 -10.15 -19.65 -2.00
N ILE A 223 -9.57 -20.84 -2.10
CA ILE A 223 -8.31 -21.12 -2.78
C ILE A 223 -8.54 -22.24 -3.79
N ILE A 224 -8.34 -21.93 -5.07
CA ILE A 224 -8.31 -22.93 -6.14
C ILE A 224 -6.85 -23.12 -6.56
N LYS A 225 -6.37 -24.35 -6.48
CA LYS A 225 -5.03 -24.74 -6.89
C LYS A 225 -5.11 -25.67 -8.08
N TYR A 226 -4.27 -25.43 -9.08
CA TYR A 226 -4.19 -26.32 -10.24
C TYR A 226 -2.80 -26.27 -10.85
N ASP A 227 -2.48 -27.28 -11.66
CA ASP A 227 -1.37 -27.21 -12.62
C ASP A 227 -1.82 -27.86 -13.93
N VAL A 228 -1.06 -27.60 -14.99
CA VAL A 228 -1.31 -28.14 -16.32
C VAL A 228 -0.43 -29.36 -16.60
N LYS A 229 -0.83 -30.18 -17.58
CA LYS A 229 0.05 -31.22 -18.14
C LYS A 229 1.22 -30.56 -18.88
N ARG A 230 2.39 -31.19 -18.79
CA ARG A 230 3.64 -30.71 -19.39
C ARG A 230 4.31 -31.86 -20.12
N GLU A 231 4.11 -31.89 -21.43
CA GLU A 231 4.64 -32.98 -22.28
C GLU A 231 5.82 -32.52 -23.15
N THR A 232 6.01 -31.20 -23.31
CA THR A 232 6.96 -30.61 -24.25
C THR A 232 8.14 -29.95 -23.54
N ASN A 233 9.36 -30.25 -24.00
CA ASN A 233 10.59 -29.65 -23.46
C ASN A 233 10.79 -28.16 -23.80
N LEU A 234 10.03 -27.62 -24.74
CA LEU A 234 10.05 -26.20 -25.09
C LEU A 234 8.92 -25.42 -24.44
N GLY A 235 8.09 -26.05 -23.62
CA GLY A 235 6.89 -25.40 -23.10
C GLY A 235 5.83 -25.21 -24.19
N ASP A 236 4.98 -24.21 -23.99
CA ASP A 236 3.79 -23.98 -24.80
C ASP A 236 3.78 -22.56 -25.37
N VAL A 237 3.59 -22.44 -26.69
CA VAL A 237 3.51 -21.15 -27.38
C VAL A 237 2.13 -21.01 -28.00
N GLN A 238 1.43 -19.95 -27.61
CA GLN A 238 0.09 -19.63 -28.07
C GLN A 238 0.13 -18.32 -28.85
N ILE A 239 -0.46 -18.31 -30.04
CA ILE A 239 -0.58 -17.11 -30.89
C ILE A 239 -2.06 -16.82 -31.13
N VAL A 240 -2.50 -15.63 -30.76
CA VAL A 240 -3.89 -15.17 -30.88
C VAL A 240 -3.92 -13.68 -31.21
N ASN A 241 -4.63 -13.30 -32.26
CA ASN A 241 -4.87 -11.90 -32.68
C ASN A 241 -3.59 -11.06 -32.87
N GLY A 242 -2.52 -11.65 -33.41
CA GLY A 242 -1.25 -10.96 -33.65
C GLY A 242 -0.39 -10.78 -32.39
N TYR A 243 -0.73 -11.43 -31.28
CA TYR A 243 0.06 -11.50 -30.06
C TYR A 243 0.42 -12.95 -29.75
N PHE A 244 1.56 -13.17 -29.12
CA PHE A 244 1.96 -14.48 -28.64
C PHE A 244 2.27 -14.49 -27.15
N VAL A 245 2.12 -15.67 -26.56
CA VAL A 245 2.51 -15.98 -25.17
C VAL A 245 3.21 -17.32 -25.16
N HIS A 246 4.38 -17.36 -24.53
CA HIS A 246 5.23 -18.54 -24.42
C HIS A 246 5.42 -18.88 -22.93
N PHE A 247 4.86 -20.00 -22.51
CA PHE A 247 4.99 -20.59 -21.18
C PHE A 247 6.10 -21.64 -21.19
N PHE A 248 7.25 -21.33 -20.61
CA PHE A 248 8.43 -22.18 -20.59
C PHE A 248 8.69 -22.77 -19.20
N ALA A 249 8.39 -24.07 -19.05
CA ALA A 249 8.66 -24.88 -17.87
C ALA A 249 8.75 -26.36 -18.28
N PRO A 250 9.89 -26.79 -18.84
CA PRO A 250 10.12 -28.17 -19.27
C PRO A 250 9.95 -29.19 -18.13
N PRO A 251 9.32 -30.34 -18.40
CA PRO A 251 9.21 -31.42 -17.42
C PRO A 251 10.55 -32.14 -17.21
N ASP A 252 10.67 -32.85 -16.09
CA ASP A 252 11.70 -33.88 -15.83
C ASP A 252 13.17 -33.44 -16.00
N LEU A 253 13.47 -32.14 -15.83
CA LEU A 253 14.85 -31.67 -15.84
C LEU A 253 15.61 -32.08 -14.57
N PRO A 254 16.88 -32.53 -14.70
CA PRO A 254 17.71 -32.81 -13.55
C PRO A 254 18.07 -31.51 -12.81
N ARG A 255 17.99 -31.56 -11.48
CA ARG A 255 18.41 -30.47 -10.60
C ARG A 255 19.89 -30.16 -10.75
N VAL A 256 20.23 -28.87 -10.85
CA VAL A 256 21.60 -28.35 -10.80
C VAL A 256 22.05 -28.25 -9.33
N PRO A 257 23.18 -28.88 -8.93
CA PRO A 257 23.74 -28.71 -7.60
C PRO A 257 24.03 -27.25 -7.29
N LYS A 258 23.89 -26.84 -6.02
CA LYS A 258 24.10 -25.45 -5.61
C LYS A 258 25.17 -25.34 -4.53
N ASN A 259 25.91 -24.24 -4.57
CA ASN A 259 26.85 -23.82 -3.54
C ASN A 259 26.25 -22.60 -2.85
N VAL A 260 25.71 -22.77 -1.64
CA VAL A 260 24.92 -21.74 -0.96
C VAL A 260 25.60 -21.22 0.29
N VAL A 261 25.79 -19.91 0.38
CA VAL A 261 26.27 -19.25 1.60
C VAL A 261 25.10 -18.52 2.26
N PHE A 262 24.74 -18.97 3.46
CA PHE A 262 23.74 -18.32 4.28
C PHE A 262 24.40 -17.24 5.13
N VAL A 263 24.05 -15.99 4.90
CA VAL A 263 24.59 -14.81 5.59
C VAL A 263 23.52 -14.28 6.53
N ILE A 264 23.66 -14.53 7.82
CA ILE A 264 22.59 -14.39 8.81
C ILE A 264 22.94 -13.30 9.82
N ASP A 265 22.09 -12.28 9.85
CA ASP A 265 22.18 -11.22 10.86
C ASP A 265 21.85 -11.79 12.24
N ARG A 266 22.71 -11.48 13.21
CA ARG A 266 22.49 -11.75 14.62
C ARG A 266 22.64 -10.49 15.48
N SER A 267 22.44 -9.32 14.90
CA SER A 267 22.45 -8.03 15.59
C SER A 267 21.45 -8.01 16.76
N GLY A 268 21.62 -7.06 17.69
CA GLY A 268 20.75 -6.96 18.87
C GLY A 268 19.26 -6.77 18.55
N SER A 269 18.90 -6.23 17.37
CA SER A 269 17.52 -6.08 16.92
C SER A 269 16.84 -7.43 16.67
N MET A 270 17.59 -8.48 16.36
CA MET A 270 17.08 -9.84 16.13
C MET A 270 16.57 -10.52 17.40
N SER A 271 16.76 -9.90 18.57
CA SER A 271 16.37 -10.45 19.87
C SER A 271 14.90 -10.94 19.94
N GLY A 272 14.67 -11.94 20.78
CA GLY A 272 13.33 -12.50 21.00
C GLY A 272 12.89 -13.46 19.89
N ARG A 273 11.72 -13.20 19.29
CA ARG A 273 11.10 -14.16 18.34
C ARG A 273 11.84 -14.24 17.00
N LYS A 274 12.44 -13.15 16.51
CA LYS A 274 13.11 -13.11 15.20
C LYS A 274 14.27 -14.09 15.14
N ILE A 275 15.18 -14.06 16.12
CA ILE A 275 16.31 -15.00 16.19
C ILE A 275 15.82 -16.44 16.40
N GLN A 276 14.78 -16.68 17.21
CA GLN A 276 14.23 -18.02 17.40
C GLN A 276 13.67 -18.59 16.08
N GLN A 277 12.83 -17.82 15.39
CA GLN A 277 12.24 -18.22 14.11
C GLN A 277 13.29 -18.41 13.02
N THR A 278 14.36 -17.62 13.07
CA THR A 278 15.53 -17.77 12.19
C THR A 278 16.23 -19.10 12.44
N ARG A 279 16.47 -19.49 13.71
CA ARG A 279 17.06 -20.81 14.03
C ARG A 279 16.17 -21.95 13.54
N ASP A 280 14.87 -21.87 13.82
CA ASP A 280 13.90 -22.91 13.43
C ASP A 280 13.84 -23.08 11.90
N ALA A 281 13.87 -21.96 11.16
CA ALA A 281 13.86 -21.98 9.70
C ALA A 281 15.17 -22.52 9.13
N LEU A 282 16.32 -22.07 9.63
CA LEU A 282 17.63 -22.57 9.19
C LEU A 282 17.80 -24.05 9.48
N GLU A 283 17.32 -24.54 10.63
CA GLU A 283 17.36 -25.98 10.93
C GLU A 283 16.56 -26.79 9.90
N ALA A 284 15.38 -26.32 9.49
CA ALA A 284 14.59 -26.99 8.45
C ALA A 284 15.25 -26.91 7.07
N ILE A 285 15.76 -25.73 6.69
CA ILE A 285 16.44 -25.50 5.41
C ILE A 285 17.70 -26.38 5.28
N LEU A 286 18.50 -26.49 6.36
CA LEU A 286 19.70 -27.32 6.36
C LEU A 286 19.38 -28.81 6.17
N LYS A 287 18.25 -29.28 6.71
CA LYS A 287 17.78 -30.67 6.50
C LYS A 287 17.27 -30.93 5.09
N ASP A 288 16.85 -29.89 4.38
CA ASP A 288 16.38 -29.97 3.00
C ASP A 288 17.50 -29.84 1.95
N LEU A 289 18.74 -29.55 2.38
CA LEU A 289 19.89 -29.55 1.49
C LEU A 289 20.11 -30.95 0.89
N HIS A 290 20.31 -31.00 -0.42
CA HIS A 290 20.62 -32.24 -1.11
C HIS A 290 22.10 -32.58 -0.93
N GLU A 291 22.46 -33.85 -0.82
CA GLU A 291 23.85 -34.28 -0.51
C GLU A 291 24.90 -33.72 -1.47
N GLU A 292 24.56 -33.56 -2.74
CA GLU A 292 25.42 -32.97 -3.79
C GLU A 292 25.64 -31.44 -3.66
N ASP A 293 24.91 -30.77 -2.76
CA ASP A 293 25.08 -29.35 -2.49
C ASP A 293 26.28 -29.08 -1.59
N HIS A 294 26.83 -27.88 -1.71
CA HIS A 294 27.82 -27.35 -0.78
C HIS A 294 27.24 -26.13 -0.07
N PHE A 295 27.56 -25.95 1.20
CA PHE A 295 27.03 -24.82 1.96
C PHE A 295 28.03 -24.24 2.94
N ALA A 296 27.80 -22.99 3.32
CA ALA A 296 28.49 -22.33 4.41
C ALA A 296 27.52 -21.43 5.20
N LEU A 297 27.83 -21.23 6.47
CA LEU A 297 27.10 -20.33 7.38
C LEU A 297 28.03 -19.20 7.79
N ILE A 298 27.59 -17.97 7.52
CA ILE A 298 28.22 -16.74 7.97
C ILE A 298 27.24 -16.02 8.89
N LEU A 299 27.61 -15.85 10.14
CA LEU A 299 26.88 -15.03 11.08
C LEU A 299 27.55 -13.66 11.17
N PHE A 300 26.77 -12.60 11.20
CA PHE A 300 27.34 -11.27 11.30
C PHE A 300 26.62 -10.38 12.31
N ASP A 301 27.41 -9.54 12.96
CA ASP A 301 26.98 -8.41 13.77
C ASP A 301 27.91 -7.21 13.52
N SER A 302 28.58 -6.68 14.55
CA SER A 302 29.77 -5.83 14.40
C SER A 302 30.99 -6.60 13.88
N SER A 303 30.98 -7.93 14.01
CA SER A 303 32.03 -8.87 13.61
C SER A 303 31.43 -9.98 12.74
N ILE A 304 32.27 -10.68 11.99
CA ILE A 304 31.87 -11.72 11.04
C ILE A 304 32.40 -13.06 11.54
N PHE A 305 31.53 -14.06 11.61
CA PHE A 305 31.83 -15.38 12.13
C PHE A 305 31.46 -16.42 11.09
N THR A 306 32.40 -17.31 10.77
CA THR A 306 32.18 -18.44 9.87
C THR A 306 32.03 -19.71 10.70
N TRP A 307 31.10 -20.59 10.32
CA TRP A 307 31.04 -21.95 10.92
C TRP A 307 32.28 -22.77 10.55
N LYS A 308 32.65 -22.75 9.27
CA LYS A 308 33.88 -23.32 8.69
C LYS A 308 34.46 -22.33 7.68
N ASP A 309 35.76 -22.41 7.43
CA ASP A 309 36.47 -21.45 6.55
C ASP A 309 36.25 -21.67 5.05
N SER A 310 35.60 -22.78 4.68
CA SER A 310 35.35 -23.24 3.32
C SER A 310 33.95 -23.85 3.23
N LEU A 311 33.35 -23.82 2.04
CA LEU A 311 32.08 -24.48 1.78
C LEU A 311 32.21 -25.99 1.95
N THR A 312 31.20 -26.60 2.58
CA THR A 312 31.22 -28.00 2.98
C THR A 312 30.10 -28.76 2.28
N LYS A 313 30.38 -29.98 1.80
CA LYS A 313 29.37 -30.86 1.19
C LYS A 313 28.26 -31.17 2.20
N ALA A 314 27.01 -31.16 1.77
CA ALA A 314 25.83 -31.37 2.61
C ALA A 314 25.60 -32.85 3.00
N THR A 315 26.62 -33.49 3.57
CA THR A 315 26.48 -34.83 4.17
C THR A 315 25.68 -34.76 5.46
N GLU A 316 25.03 -35.86 5.85
CA GLU A 316 24.22 -35.94 7.08
C GLU A 316 25.01 -35.50 8.34
N GLU A 317 26.29 -35.85 8.42
CA GLU A 317 27.20 -35.43 9.49
C GLU A 317 27.43 -33.91 9.50
N ASN A 318 27.79 -33.33 8.35
CA ASN A 318 28.04 -31.90 8.24
C ASN A 318 26.77 -31.07 8.48
N VAL A 319 25.61 -31.56 8.01
CA VAL A 319 24.31 -30.93 8.28
C VAL A 319 24.01 -30.96 9.78
N SER A 320 24.25 -32.07 10.46
CA SER A 320 24.04 -32.20 11.90
C SER A 320 24.95 -31.25 12.71
N GLU A 321 26.22 -31.14 12.35
CA GLU A 321 27.17 -30.18 12.95
C GLU A 321 26.73 -28.73 12.71
N ALA A 322 26.27 -28.39 11.50
CA ALA A 322 25.78 -27.07 11.17
C ALA A 322 24.52 -26.71 11.96
N ILE A 323 23.60 -27.66 12.14
CA ILE A 323 22.40 -27.46 12.98
C ILE A 323 22.80 -27.20 14.44
N ALA A 324 23.79 -27.93 14.96
CA ALA A 324 24.31 -27.67 16.31
C ALA A 324 24.89 -26.25 16.42
N TYR A 325 25.66 -25.80 15.42
CA TYR A 325 26.15 -24.42 15.36
C TYR A 325 25.01 -23.39 15.27
N VAL A 326 23.95 -23.66 14.49
CA VAL A 326 22.79 -22.77 14.37
C VAL A 326 22.03 -22.63 15.70
N ARG A 327 21.92 -23.71 16.48
CA ARG A 327 21.24 -23.69 17.78
C ARG A 327 21.94 -22.78 18.80
N GLU A 328 23.23 -22.53 18.62
CA GLU A 328 24.03 -21.63 19.47
C GLU A 328 23.96 -20.15 19.06
N LEU A 329 23.27 -19.79 17.97
CA LEU A 329 23.10 -18.38 17.58
C LEU A 329 22.61 -17.57 18.77
N ARG A 330 23.18 -16.39 19.02
CA ARG A 330 22.69 -15.42 20.01
C ARG A 330 22.70 -14.03 19.39
N ASP A 331 21.69 -13.24 19.71
CA ASP A 331 21.61 -11.84 19.31
C ASP A 331 22.66 -11.01 20.08
N ARG A 332 23.48 -10.25 19.36
CA ARG A 332 24.47 -9.34 19.93
C ARG A 332 24.98 -8.39 18.86
N GLY A 333 25.34 -7.17 19.26
CA GLY A 333 26.17 -6.29 18.45
C GLY A 333 25.40 -5.48 17.41
N ALA A 334 26.16 -4.87 16.50
CA ALA A 334 25.68 -4.01 15.43
C ALA A 334 25.44 -4.84 14.14
N THR A 335 25.41 -4.20 12.97
CA THR A 335 25.01 -4.81 11.68
C THR A 335 26.00 -4.42 10.58
N ASN A 336 26.92 -5.31 10.21
CA ASN A 336 27.92 -5.13 9.16
C ASN A 336 27.61 -5.95 7.90
N ILE A 337 26.59 -5.54 7.14
CA ILE A 337 26.14 -6.22 5.91
C ILE A 337 27.26 -6.29 4.87
N ASN A 338 27.97 -5.17 4.65
CA ASN A 338 29.01 -5.07 3.63
C ASN A 338 30.10 -6.13 3.82
N GLY A 339 30.69 -6.19 5.03
CA GLY A 339 31.75 -7.13 5.32
C GLY A 339 31.28 -8.59 5.23
N ALA A 340 30.07 -8.88 5.72
CA ALA A 340 29.52 -10.23 5.73
C ALA A 340 29.28 -10.77 4.32
N VAL A 341 28.67 -9.96 3.44
CA VAL A 341 28.42 -10.35 2.04
C VAL A 341 29.72 -10.46 1.26
N LEU A 342 30.67 -9.53 1.44
CA LEU A 342 31.98 -9.63 0.79
C LEU A 342 32.79 -10.87 1.24
N ARG A 343 32.64 -11.29 2.51
CA ARG A 343 33.21 -12.57 2.98
C ARG A 343 32.57 -13.76 2.29
N ALA A 344 31.24 -13.76 2.12
CA ALA A 344 30.52 -14.82 1.40
C ALA A 344 31.00 -14.95 -0.05
N VAL A 345 31.08 -13.82 -0.77
CA VAL A 345 31.60 -13.77 -2.14
C VAL A 345 33.03 -14.32 -2.19
N ARG A 346 33.90 -13.88 -1.27
CA ARG A 346 35.28 -14.35 -1.23
C ARG A 346 35.38 -15.87 -1.04
N MET A 347 34.60 -16.45 -0.11
CA MET A 347 34.58 -17.90 0.10
C MET A 347 34.19 -18.67 -1.16
N LEU A 348 33.14 -18.22 -1.85
CA LEU A 348 32.69 -18.84 -3.09
C LEU A 348 33.74 -18.72 -4.21
N VAL A 349 34.38 -17.55 -4.37
CA VAL A 349 35.44 -17.36 -5.36
C VAL A 349 36.65 -18.24 -5.05
N GLU A 350 37.15 -18.20 -3.81
CA GLU A 350 38.33 -18.98 -3.40
C GLU A 350 38.10 -20.49 -3.56
N ASP A 351 36.95 -21.01 -3.15
CA ASP A 351 36.68 -22.45 -3.26
C ASP A 351 36.41 -22.90 -4.71
N ARG A 352 35.89 -22.00 -5.56
CA ARG A 352 35.77 -22.24 -7.00
C ARG A 352 37.13 -22.27 -7.69
N GLU A 353 38.00 -21.30 -7.39
CA GLU A 353 39.35 -21.19 -7.98
C GLU A 353 40.28 -22.33 -7.53
N ASN A 354 40.03 -22.91 -6.36
CA ASN A 354 40.77 -24.05 -5.83
C ASN A 354 40.11 -25.41 -6.15
N ASP A 355 39.19 -25.48 -7.12
CA ASP A 355 38.51 -26.71 -7.58
C ASP A 355 37.82 -27.52 -6.45
N LYS A 356 37.39 -26.87 -5.37
CA LYS A 356 36.68 -27.52 -4.25
C LYS A 356 35.17 -27.63 -4.49
N LEU A 357 34.64 -26.85 -5.42
CA LEU A 357 33.22 -26.81 -5.75
C LEU A 357 32.96 -27.55 -7.07
N PRO A 358 31.81 -28.24 -7.22
CA PRO A 358 31.50 -28.95 -8.47
C PRO A 358 31.50 -27.99 -9.67
N GLU A 359 32.13 -28.36 -10.78
CA GLU A 359 32.24 -27.49 -11.97
C GLU A 359 30.85 -27.03 -12.50
N ARG A 360 29.85 -27.92 -12.43
CA ARG A 360 28.49 -27.70 -12.94
C ARG A 360 27.50 -27.40 -11.82
N SER A 361 27.82 -26.40 -11.02
CA SER A 361 27.00 -25.94 -9.90
C SER A 361 26.79 -24.43 -9.93
N VAL A 362 25.76 -23.97 -9.23
CA VAL A 362 25.40 -22.56 -9.16
C VAL A 362 25.74 -21.96 -7.79
N ASP A 363 26.34 -20.78 -7.80
CA ASP A 363 26.71 -20.06 -6.59
C ASP A 363 25.58 -19.13 -6.13
N MET A 364 25.19 -19.26 -4.87
CA MET A 364 24.07 -18.53 -4.26
C MET A 364 24.49 -17.92 -2.93
N ILE A 365 24.02 -16.70 -2.67
CA ILE A 365 24.13 -16.03 -1.38
C ILE A 365 22.72 -15.71 -0.89
N ILE A 366 22.37 -16.16 0.31
CA ILE A 366 21.09 -15.84 0.95
C ILE A 366 21.38 -14.99 2.18
N LEU A 367 21.10 -13.69 2.09
CA LEU A 367 21.23 -12.72 3.18
C LEU A 367 19.91 -12.62 3.95
N LEU A 368 19.93 -12.77 5.27
CA LEU A 368 18.81 -12.47 6.16
C LEU A 368 19.21 -11.34 7.11
N THR A 369 18.43 -10.26 7.15
CA THR A 369 18.68 -9.10 8.02
C THR A 369 17.37 -8.46 8.47
N ASP A 370 17.32 -7.94 9.70
CA ASP A 370 16.19 -7.16 10.20
C ASP A 370 16.48 -5.66 10.29
N GLY A 371 17.75 -5.27 10.20
CA GLY A 371 18.20 -3.90 10.39
C GLY A 371 18.98 -3.32 9.21
N MET A 372 19.20 -2.01 9.31
CA MET A 372 20.06 -1.25 8.39
C MET A 372 21.54 -1.40 8.77
N PRO A 373 22.47 -1.33 7.79
CA PRO A 373 23.89 -1.40 8.08
C PRO A 373 24.32 -0.20 8.94
N ASN A 374 24.91 -0.48 10.10
CA ASN A 374 25.31 0.53 11.09
C ASN A 374 26.73 0.28 11.65
N ASN A 375 27.46 -0.69 11.10
CA ASN A 375 28.84 -0.98 11.41
C ASN A 375 29.62 -1.37 10.14
N GLY A 376 30.90 -1.03 10.08
CA GLY A 376 31.67 -1.11 8.83
C GLY A 376 31.25 -0.01 7.85
N GLU A 377 31.05 -0.37 6.58
CA GLU A 377 30.45 0.53 5.59
C GLU A 377 28.94 0.59 5.79
N SER A 378 28.38 1.79 5.92
CA SER A 378 26.96 2.05 6.18
C SER A 378 26.27 2.85 5.07
N ASN A 379 27.03 3.37 4.10
CA ASN A 379 26.47 4.02 2.93
C ASN A 379 25.87 2.98 1.98
N LEU A 380 24.54 3.00 1.84
CA LEU A 380 23.78 2.02 1.07
C LEU A 380 24.23 1.88 -0.39
N GLN A 381 24.55 3.00 -1.04
CA GLN A 381 25.00 3.01 -2.42
C GLN A 381 26.39 2.37 -2.55
N THR A 382 27.32 2.74 -1.67
CA THR A 382 28.66 2.13 -1.63
C THR A 382 28.58 0.62 -1.40
N ILE A 383 27.69 0.15 -0.53
CA ILE A 383 27.49 -1.29 -0.28
C ILE A 383 27.00 -1.99 -1.55
N GLN A 384 26.01 -1.41 -2.24
CA GLN A 384 25.51 -1.95 -3.51
C GLN A 384 26.61 -2.03 -4.57
N GLU A 385 27.43 -1.00 -4.72
CA GLU A 385 28.56 -0.95 -5.65
C GLU A 385 29.64 -1.98 -5.30
N ASN A 386 30.00 -2.10 -4.03
CA ASN A 386 30.97 -3.08 -3.53
C ASN A 386 30.51 -4.51 -3.83
N VAL A 387 29.27 -4.83 -3.47
CA VAL A 387 28.72 -6.18 -3.64
C VAL A 387 28.56 -6.51 -5.12
N HIS A 388 28.02 -5.59 -5.93
CA HIS A 388 27.89 -5.79 -7.37
C HIS A 388 29.24 -6.07 -8.05
N SER A 389 30.26 -5.28 -7.70
CA SER A 389 31.62 -5.46 -8.21
C SER A 389 32.23 -6.80 -7.79
N ALA A 390 32.02 -7.21 -6.54
CA ALA A 390 32.56 -8.46 -6.02
C ALA A 390 31.86 -9.71 -6.61
N VAL A 391 30.54 -9.68 -6.74
CA VAL A 391 29.75 -10.79 -7.32
C VAL A 391 30.06 -10.97 -8.80
N GLY A 392 30.31 -9.88 -9.53
CA GLY A 392 30.77 -9.91 -10.92
C GLY A 392 29.86 -10.68 -11.88
N GLY A 393 28.56 -10.78 -11.57
CA GLY A 393 27.56 -11.52 -12.35
C GLY A 393 27.69 -13.05 -12.32
N LYS A 394 28.56 -13.61 -11.47
CA LYS A 394 28.82 -15.06 -11.36
C LYS A 394 27.95 -15.77 -10.31
N MET A 395 27.37 -15.01 -9.38
CA MET A 395 26.59 -15.53 -8.26
C MET A 395 25.19 -14.94 -8.27
N THR A 396 24.26 -15.60 -7.60
CA THR A 396 22.89 -15.11 -7.41
C THR A 396 22.69 -14.71 -5.96
N MET A 397 22.22 -13.49 -5.72
CA MET A 397 21.98 -12.99 -4.37
C MET A 397 20.49 -12.90 -4.07
N PHE A 398 20.10 -13.46 -2.93
CA PHE A 398 18.76 -13.38 -2.37
C PHE A 398 18.79 -12.66 -1.01
N CYS A 399 17.79 -11.82 -0.78
CA CYS A 399 17.76 -10.91 0.37
C CYS A 399 16.43 -11.09 1.11
N LEU A 400 16.49 -11.48 2.38
CA LEU A 400 15.34 -11.68 3.24
C LEU A 400 15.31 -10.56 4.28
N GLY A 401 14.40 -9.61 4.08
CA GLY A 401 14.20 -8.49 5.00
C GLY A 401 13.20 -8.88 6.08
N PHE A 402 13.67 -9.14 7.30
CA PHE A 402 12.83 -9.57 8.42
C PHE A 402 12.24 -8.36 9.15
N GLY A 403 10.92 -8.19 9.07
CA GLY A 403 10.20 -7.09 9.69
C GLY A 403 10.15 -5.85 8.80
N ASN A 404 9.93 -4.69 9.44
CA ASN A 404 9.79 -3.42 8.74
C ASN A 404 10.93 -2.43 8.97
N ASP A 405 11.90 -2.80 9.82
CA ASP A 405 12.98 -1.92 10.26
C ASP A 405 14.13 -1.81 9.23
N VAL A 406 14.21 -2.77 8.29
CA VAL A 406 15.09 -2.69 7.13
C VAL A 406 14.42 -1.97 5.97
N ASP A 407 15.18 -1.11 5.26
CA ASP A 407 14.75 -0.53 4.00
C ASP A 407 14.67 -1.62 2.92
N TYR A 408 13.45 -1.98 2.52
CA TYR A 408 13.23 -2.99 1.49
C TYR A 408 13.79 -2.56 0.13
N SER A 409 13.76 -1.26 -0.18
CA SER A 409 14.22 -0.76 -1.48
C SER A 409 15.72 -0.96 -1.64
N PHE A 410 16.48 -0.80 -0.55
CA PHE A 410 17.91 -1.12 -0.50
C PHE A 410 18.17 -2.59 -0.84
N LEU A 411 17.46 -3.52 -0.20
CA LEU A 411 17.61 -4.96 -0.44
C LEU A 411 17.16 -5.37 -1.84
N ASP A 412 16.06 -4.81 -2.33
CA ASP A 412 15.52 -5.09 -3.66
C ASP A 412 16.51 -4.69 -4.77
N VAL A 413 17.09 -3.48 -4.68
CA VAL A 413 18.12 -3.03 -5.62
C VAL A 413 19.38 -3.90 -5.52
N LEU A 414 19.85 -4.21 -4.31
CA LEU A 414 21.02 -5.06 -4.09
C LEU A 414 20.87 -6.43 -4.75
N CYS A 415 19.69 -7.05 -4.60
CA CYS A 415 19.43 -8.37 -5.16
C CYS A 415 19.20 -8.34 -6.69
N ARG A 416 18.51 -7.32 -7.23
CA ARG A 416 18.31 -7.18 -8.69
C ARG A 416 19.60 -6.96 -9.46
N GLN A 417 20.53 -6.18 -8.91
CA GLN A 417 21.88 -5.98 -9.47
C GLN A 417 22.71 -7.28 -9.50
N ASN A 418 22.29 -8.30 -8.74
CA ASN A 418 23.01 -9.55 -8.53
C ASN A 418 22.15 -10.78 -8.86
N LYS A 419 21.35 -10.69 -9.94
CA LYS A 419 20.60 -11.79 -10.57
C LYS A 419 19.52 -12.48 -9.71
N GLY A 420 19.23 -12.01 -8.49
CA GLY A 420 18.22 -12.61 -7.62
C GLY A 420 17.12 -11.64 -7.22
N LEU A 421 16.47 -11.92 -6.09
CA LEU A 421 15.30 -11.16 -5.63
C LEU A 421 15.31 -10.97 -4.11
N ALA A 422 14.67 -9.90 -3.66
CA ALA A 422 14.40 -9.67 -2.25
C ALA A 422 12.99 -10.18 -1.86
N ARG A 423 12.82 -10.61 -0.62
CA ARG A 423 11.55 -11.01 -0.02
C ARG A 423 11.43 -10.40 1.37
N ARG A 424 10.28 -9.80 1.67
CA ARG A 424 9.96 -9.35 3.02
C ARG A 424 9.39 -10.52 3.82
N ILE A 425 9.95 -10.74 5.00
CA ILE A 425 9.48 -11.72 5.98
C ILE A 425 8.77 -10.93 7.07
N PHE A 426 7.47 -11.12 7.19
CA PHE A 426 6.67 -10.35 8.13
C PHE A 426 6.72 -10.98 9.52
N GLU A 427 6.91 -10.14 10.54
CA GLU A 427 6.88 -10.55 11.94
C GLU A 427 5.50 -11.11 12.32
N GLY A 428 5.44 -12.43 12.47
CA GLY A 428 4.21 -13.17 12.76
C GLY A 428 4.55 -14.58 13.22
N SER A 429 3.58 -15.33 13.71
CA SER A 429 3.78 -16.74 14.11
C SER A 429 4.22 -17.64 12.95
N ASP A 430 3.97 -17.19 11.71
CA ASP A 430 4.27 -17.89 10.48
C ASP A 430 5.59 -17.47 9.82
N ALA A 431 6.43 -16.65 10.47
CA ALA A 431 7.70 -16.20 9.87
C ALA A 431 8.63 -17.36 9.49
N THR A 432 8.68 -18.42 10.30
CA THR A 432 9.41 -19.66 9.99
C THR A 432 8.93 -20.28 8.67
N LEU A 433 7.61 -20.37 8.46
CA LEU A 433 7.01 -20.89 7.22
C LEU A 433 7.28 -19.96 6.03
N GLN A 434 7.31 -18.65 6.23
CA GLN A 434 7.66 -17.69 5.17
C GLN A 434 9.11 -17.85 4.71
N LEU A 435 10.05 -18.11 5.63
CA LEU A 435 11.45 -18.36 5.32
C LEU A 435 11.63 -19.68 4.58
N GLN A 436 10.98 -20.76 5.06
CA GLN A 436 10.99 -22.07 4.41
C GLN A 436 10.38 -21.99 3.01
N GLY A 437 9.18 -21.41 2.87
CA GLY A 437 8.53 -21.29 1.57
C GLY A 437 9.33 -20.46 0.56
N PHE A 438 10.05 -19.43 1.01
CA PHE A 438 11.00 -18.73 0.13
C PHE A 438 12.14 -19.67 -0.32
N TYR A 439 12.72 -20.43 0.60
CA TYR A 439 13.79 -21.35 0.26
C TYR A 439 13.30 -22.41 -0.72
N ASP A 440 12.11 -22.98 -0.52
CA ASP A 440 11.49 -23.96 -1.41
C ASP A 440 11.32 -23.42 -2.84
N GLU A 441 11.05 -22.11 -3.00
CA GLU A 441 10.98 -21.46 -4.32
C GLU A 441 12.34 -21.43 -5.05
N VAL A 442 13.46 -21.41 -4.33
CA VAL A 442 14.82 -21.23 -4.89
C VAL A 442 15.77 -22.42 -4.65
N SER A 443 15.32 -23.47 -3.96
CA SER A 443 16.17 -24.58 -3.49
C SER A 443 16.64 -25.51 -4.62
N SER A 444 15.91 -25.54 -5.73
CA SER A 444 16.06 -26.51 -6.81
C SER A 444 16.18 -25.84 -8.19
N PRO A 445 17.33 -25.21 -8.51
CA PRO A 445 17.58 -24.67 -9.84
C PRO A 445 17.67 -25.80 -10.87
N LEU A 446 17.04 -25.62 -12.03
CA LEU A 446 16.99 -26.60 -13.13
C LEU A 446 17.81 -26.15 -14.34
N LEU A 447 17.73 -24.86 -14.68
CA LEU A 447 18.45 -24.24 -15.79
C LEU A 447 19.06 -22.91 -15.36
N LEU A 448 20.21 -22.56 -15.94
CA LEU A 448 20.92 -21.31 -15.78
C LEU A 448 21.02 -20.57 -17.13
N ASP A 449 21.05 -19.24 -17.09
CA ASP A 449 21.18 -18.35 -18.25
C ASP A 449 20.21 -18.72 -19.39
N VAL A 450 18.91 -18.79 -19.08
CA VAL A 450 17.84 -19.13 -20.02
C VAL A 450 17.59 -17.94 -20.97
N ASP A 451 17.85 -18.13 -22.25
CA ASP A 451 17.67 -17.13 -23.32
C ASP A 451 16.67 -17.67 -24.34
N LEU A 452 15.50 -17.03 -24.44
CA LEU A 452 14.43 -17.37 -25.37
C LEU A 452 14.50 -16.42 -26.57
N ARG A 453 14.84 -16.94 -27.74
CA ARG A 453 14.99 -16.15 -28.97
C ARG A 453 13.79 -16.32 -29.88
N TYR A 454 13.38 -15.20 -30.45
CA TYR A 454 12.28 -15.07 -31.39
C TYR A 454 12.81 -14.38 -32.64
N PRO A 455 12.19 -14.56 -33.82
CA PRO A 455 12.69 -13.96 -35.06
C PRO A 455 12.53 -12.43 -35.02
N ASP A 456 13.63 -11.69 -35.17
CA ASP A 456 13.65 -10.22 -35.11
C ASP A 456 12.73 -9.56 -36.16
N ASN A 457 12.53 -10.23 -37.30
CA ASN A 457 11.63 -9.78 -38.37
C ASN A 457 10.15 -10.10 -38.13
N ALA A 458 9.82 -10.84 -37.08
CA ALA A 458 8.46 -11.28 -36.76
C ALA A 458 7.89 -10.62 -35.50
N VAL A 459 8.70 -10.00 -34.64
CA VAL A 459 8.24 -9.43 -33.34
C VAL A 459 8.64 -7.96 -33.20
N ASP A 460 7.68 -7.09 -32.94
CA ASP A 460 7.89 -5.64 -32.78
C ASP A 460 8.09 -5.24 -31.31
N HIS A 461 7.35 -5.88 -30.40
CA HIS A 461 7.42 -5.59 -28.97
C HIS A 461 7.48 -6.89 -28.17
N LEU A 462 8.62 -7.14 -27.52
CA LEU A 462 8.89 -8.34 -26.74
C LEU A 462 9.09 -8.01 -25.25
N THR A 463 8.53 -8.83 -24.36
CA THR A 463 8.84 -8.77 -22.93
C THR A 463 10.25 -9.33 -22.64
N LYS A 464 10.71 -9.26 -21.39
CA LYS A 464 11.94 -9.94 -20.94
C LYS A 464 11.97 -11.39 -21.45
N ASN A 465 13.06 -11.75 -22.11
CA ASN A 465 13.27 -13.05 -22.73
C ASN A 465 14.58 -13.73 -22.28
N HIS A 466 15.37 -13.06 -21.44
CA HIS A 466 16.56 -13.61 -20.80
C HIS A 466 16.36 -13.68 -19.28
N TYR A 467 16.57 -14.86 -18.71
CA TYR A 467 16.37 -15.15 -17.29
C TYR A 467 17.60 -15.85 -16.72
N SER A 468 18.08 -15.39 -15.57
CA SER A 468 19.28 -15.96 -14.95
C SER A 468 19.11 -17.43 -14.60
N GLN A 469 17.91 -17.84 -14.16
CA GLN A 469 17.63 -19.15 -13.61
C GLN A 469 16.17 -19.55 -13.86
N LEU A 470 15.93 -20.86 -13.98
CA LEU A 470 14.62 -21.49 -13.86
C LEU A 470 14.66 -22.46 -12.68
N PHE A 471 13.75 -22.31 -11.73
CA PHE A 471 13.63 -23.17 -10.56
C PHE A 471 12.56 -24.24 -10.76
N ASN A 472 12.72 -25.37 -10.08
CA ASN A 472 11.70 -26.39 -10.04
C ASN A 472 10.40 -25.81 -9.47
N GLY A 473 9.27 -26.19 -10.07
CA GLY A 473 7.96 -25.66 -9.68
C GLY A 473 7.70 -24.20 -10.09
N SER A 474 8.62 -23.52 -10.78
CA SER A 474 8.41 -22.19 -11.37
C SER A 474 8.10 -22.27 -12.87
N GLU A 475 7.85 -21.13 -13.50
CA GLU A 475 7.62 -21.01 -14.94
C GLU A 475 8.13 -19.66 -15.47
N ILE A 476 8.71 -19.66 -16.66
CA ILE A 476 9.06 -18.45 -17.40
C ILE A 476 7.91 -18.13 -18.36
N VAL A 477 7.46 -16.87 -18.38
CA VAL A 477 6.43 -16.40 -19.33
C VAL A 477 6.99 -15.26 -20.14
N VAL A 478 7.01 -15.43 -21.46
CA VAL A 478 7.40 -14.39 -22.43
C VAL A 478 6.22 -14.09 -23.33
N SER A 479 6.00 -12.82 -23.65
CA SER A 479 4.94 -12.41 -24.56
C SER A 479 5.43 -11.34 -25.53
N GLY A 480 4.80 -11.25 -26.69
CA GLY A 480 5.11 -10.21 -27.65
C GLY A 480 4.03 -9.97 -28.70
N ARG A 481 4.19 -8.87 -29.43
CA ARG A 481 3.35 -8.50 -30.58
C ARG A 481 4.06 -8.86 -31.88
N LEU A 482 3.35 -9.58 -32.75
CA LEU A 482 3.83 -9.96 -34.09
C LEU A 482 3.76 -8.79 -35.06
N ILE A 483 4.72 -8.74 -35.99
CA ILE A 483 4.72 -7.80 -37.12
C ILE A 483 3.70 -8.28 -38.15
N ASN A 484 2.79 -7.40 -38.59
CA ASN A 484 1.69 -7.69 -39.53
C ASN A 484 0.71 -8.79 -39.12
N GLY A 485 0.83 -9.35 -37.91
CA GLY A 485 -0.03 -10.43 -37.42
C GLY A 485 0.16 -11.78 -38.13
N ASP A 486 1.21 -11.93 -38.94
CA ASP A 486 1.48 -13.13 -39.72
C ASP A 486 2.29 -14.14 -38.88
N PRO A 487 1.74 -15.33 -38.59
CA PRO A 487 2.45 -16.35 -37.84
C PRO A 487 3.35 -17.24 -38.71
N ASP A 488 3.38 -17.04 -40.04
CA ASP A 488 4.21 -17.85 -40.94
C ASP A 488 5.70 -17.72 -40.56
N ASN A 489 6.35 -18.86 -40.29
CA ASN A 489 7.75 -18.98 -39.84
C ASN A 489 8.07 -18.39 -38.45
N PHE A 490 7.11 -18.34 -37.52
CA PHE A 490 7.44 -18.11 -36.11
C PHE A 490 8.23 -19.32 -35.56
N VAL A 491 9.55 -19.19 -35.39
CA VAL A 491 10.43 -20.23 -34.83
C VAL A 491 10.99 -19.73 -33.52
N VAL A 492 10.87 -20.53 -32.47
CA VAL A 492 11.40 -20.20 -31.14
C VAL A 492 12.60 -21.08 -30.84
N GLU A 493 13.67 -20.44 -30.38
CA GLU A 493 14.89 -21.12 -29.92
C GLU A 493 15.10 -20.84 -28.44
N VAL A 494 15.42 -21.86 -27.66
CA VAL A 494 15.75 -21.69 -26.23
C VAL A 494 17.16 -22.19 -25.96
N PHE A 495 17.96 -21.31 -25.34
CA PHE A 495 19.33 -21.57 -24.93
C PHE A 495 19.39 -21.58 -23.41
N ALA A 496 19.94 -22.64 -22.83
CA ALA A 496 20.15 -22.71 -21.38
C ALA A 496 21.30 -23.64 -21.01
N LYS A 497 21.82 -23.48 -19.79
CA LYS A 497 22.84 -24.34 -19.19
C LYS A 497 22.20 -25.22 -18.11
N GLY A 498 22.31 -26.54 -18.26
CA GLY A 498 21.90 -27.53 -17.25
C GLY A 498 23.06 -28.45 -16.84
N VAL A 499 22.76 -29.51 -16.07
CA VAL A 499 23.77 -30.45 -15.53
C VAL A 499 24.53 -31.23 -16.59
N ARG A 500 23.88 -31.66 -17.68
CA ARG A 500 24.45 -32.64 -18.63
C ARG A 500 25.19 -32.03 -19.83
N ASN A 501 24.89 -30.79 -20.25
CA ASN A 501 25.66 -29.89 -21.15
C ASN A 501 24.73 -28.73 -21.62
N ARG A 502 25.22 -27.76 -22.41
CA ARG A 502 24.36 -26.77 -23.12
C ARG A 502 23.28 -27.52 -23.91
N GLN A 503 22.02 -27.35 -23.54
CA GLN A 503 20.91 -28.03 -24.20
C GLN A 503 20.31 -27.08 -25.24
N TRP A 504 20.23 -27.57 -26.47
CA TRP A 504 19.68 -26.85 -27.62
C TRP A 504 18.32 -27.47 -27.91
N ILE A 505 17.26 -26.67 -27.91
CA ILE A 505 15.95 -27.15 -28.36
C ILE A 505 15.36 -26.07 -29.27
N ALA A 506 15.06 -26.47 -30.51
CA ALA A 506 14.40 -25.64 -31.53
C ALA A 506 13.20 -26.41 -32.08
N MET A 507 12.04 -25.76 -32.19
CA MET A 507 10.82 -26.40 -32.70
C MET A 507 9.95 -25.40 -33.47
N LYS A 508 9.16 -25.96 -34.40
CA LYS A 508 8.16 -25.27 -35.21
C LYS A 508 6.78 -25.42 -34.55
N LEU A 509 6.03 -24.33 -34.47
CA LEU A 509 4.79 -24.19 -33.68
C LEU A 509 3.59 -25.02 -34.18
N SER A 510 2.64 -25.24 -33.26
CA SER A 510 1.26 -25.67 -33.54
C SER A 510 0.27 -24.68 -32.92
N TYR A 511 -0.90 -24.51 -33.54
CA TYR A 511 -1.86 -23.43 -33.27
C TYR A 511 -3.03 -23.90 -32.38
N PRO A 512 -3.42 -23.15 -31.33
CA PRO A 512 -4.60 -23.49 -30.54
C PRO A 512 -5.90 -23.27 -31.32
N LYS A 513 -6.92 -24.09 -31.04
CA LYS A 513 -8.26 -23.95 -31.64
C LYS A 513 -8.96 -22.70 -31.08
N GLN A 514 -9.41 -21.80 -31.96
CA GLN A 514 -9.97 -20.48 -31.64
C GLN A 514 -11.29 -20.49 -30.84
N GLU A 515 -12.04 -21.60 -30.83
CA GLU A 515 -13.42 -21.66 -30.34
C GLU A 515 -13.58 -21.49 -28.81
N TYR A 516 -12.49 -21.56 -28.04
CA TYR A 516 -12.51 -21.56 -26.56
C TYR A 516 -11.74 -20.41 -25.92
N ILE A 517 -11.41 -19.39 -26.71
CA ILE A 517 -10.70 -18.20 -26.24
C ILE A 517 -11.74 -17.12 -25.93
N PHE A 518 -11.73 -16.55 -24.72
CA PHE A 518 -12.47 -15.31 -24.47
C PHE A 518 -11.63 -14.10 -24.91
N GLY A 519 -12.18 -13.29 -25.82
CA GLY A 519 -11.68 -11.95 -26.16
C GLY A 519 -10.21 -11.88 -26.59
N ASN A 520 -9.56 -10.77 -26.22
CA ASN A 520 -8.16 -10.43 -26.55
C ASN A 520 -7.18 -10.80 -25.41
N PHE A 521 -7.31 -11.96 -24.78
CA PHE A 521 -6.49 -12.28 -23.59
C PHE A 521 -4.97 -12.21 -23.86
N SER A 522 -4.51 -12.63 -25.05
CA SER A 522 -3.09 -12.59 -25.42
C SER A 522 -2.54 -11.16 -25.46
N GLU A 523 -3.32 -10.22 -26.01
CA GLU A 523 -3.00 -8.79 -26.03
C GLU A 523 -3.01 -8.22 -24.60
N ARG A 524 -4.02 -8.54 -23.80
CA ARG A 524 -4.14 -8.02 -22.42
C ARG A 524 -3.05 -8.60 -21.51
N LEU A 525 -2.69 -9.87 -21.66
CA LEU A 525 -1.56 -10.51 -20.99
C LEU A 525 -0.24 -9.85 -21.39
N TRP A 526 -0.02 -9.64 -22.69
CA TRP A 526 1.15 -8.91 -23.19
C TRP A 526 1.25 -7.51 -22.56
N ALA A 527 0.14 -6.77 -22.53
CA ALA A 527 0.07 -5.45 -21.93
C ALA A 527 0.36 -5.49 -20.43
N TYR A 528 -0.26 -6.43 -19.70
CA TYR A 528 -0.05 -6.66 -18.27
C TYR A 528 1.43 -6.93 -17.96
N LEU A 529 2.06 -7.88 -18.65
CA LEU A 529 3.46 -8.23 -18.46
C LEU A 529 4.39 -7.08 -18.81
N THR A 530 4.12 -6.38 -19.91
CA THR A 530 4.92 -5.23 -20.35
C THR A 530 4.87 -4.10 -19.32
N ILE A 531 3.68 -3.76 -18.80
CA ILE A 531 3.51 -2.74 -17.76
C ILE A 531 4.26 -3.13 -16.49
N GLN A 532 4.10 -4.37 -16.00
CA GLN A 532 4.83 -4.87 -14.83
C GLN A 532 6.35 -4.74 -14.99
N GLN A 533 6.88 -5.08 -16.17
CA GLN A 533 8.32 -4.96 -16.45
C GLN A 533 8.79 -3.50 -16.58
N LEU A 534 7.99 -2.61 -17.17
CA LEU A 534 8.30 -1.18 -17.23
C LEU A 534 8.29 -0.54 -15.84
N LEU A 535 7.33 -0.91 -14.98
CA LEU A 535 7.28 -0.46 -13.58
C LEU A 535 8.49 -0.95 -12.78
N ALA A 536 8.95 -2.19 -13.02
CA ALA A 536 10.15 -2.71 -12.37
C ALA A 536 11.41 -1.92 -12.75
N LYS A 537 11.57 -1.51 -14.02
CA LYS A 537 12.71 -0.71 -14.51
C LYS A 537 12.83 0.68 -13.88
N ARG A 538 11.75 1.24 -13.30
CA ARG A 538 11.78 2.55 -12.62
C ARG A 538 12.79 2.61 -11.47
N PHE A 539 13.03 1.47 -10.83
CA PHE A 539 13.90 1.36 -9.66
C PHE A 539 15.39 1.15 -10.00
N ASP A 540 15.75 1.01 -11.28
CA ASP A 540 17.14 0.87 -11.72
C ASP A 540 17.81 2.25 -11.71
N HIS A 541 18.60 2.56 -10.69
CA HIS A 541 19.08 3.92 -10.36
C HIS A 541 20.02 4.61 -11.37
N LEU A 542 20.34 4.00 -12.50
CA LEU A 542 21.47 4.41 -13.34
C LEU A 542 21.14 5.18 -14.64
N ASN A 543 19.89 5.29 -15.12
CA ASN A 543 19.63 5.84 -16.46
C ASN A 543 18.62 7.01 -16.57
N CYS A 544 18.90 7.91 -17.52
CA CYS A 544 18.01 8.94 -18.08
C CYS A 544 16.77 8.33 -18.80
N GLU A 545 16.75 7.00 -18.98
CA GLU A 545 15.64 6.24 -19.55
C GLU A 545 14.45 6.03 -18.60
N LYS A 546 14.61 6.36 -17.30
CA LYS A 546 13.55 6.23 -16.27
C LYS A 546 12.27 6.99 -16.63
N ASP A 547 12.42 8.21 -17.13
CA ASP A 547 11.28 9.06 -17.49
C ASP A 547 10.55 8.49 -18.71
N THR A 548 11.29 7.89 -19.65
CA THR A 548 10.73 7.24 -20.84
C THR A 548 9.98 5.95 -20.50
N ALA A 549 10.55 5.10 -19.63
CA ALA A 549 9.90 3.87 -19.19
C ALA A 549 8.61 4.14 -18.39
N THR A 550 8.65 5.14 -17.50
CA THR A 550 7.50 5.56 -16.69
C THR A 550 6.39 6.13 -17.58
N ALA A 551 6.72 6.97 -18.55
CA ALA A 551 5.73 7.51 -19.50
C ALA A 551 5.10 6.42 -20.37
N LYS A 552 5.89 5.44 -20.85
CA LYS A 552 5.38 4.28 -21.59
C LYS A 552 4.44 3.43 -20.73
N ALA A 553 4.81 3.14 -19.48
CA ALA A 553 3.97 2.39 -18.56
C ALA A 553 2.64 3.09 -18.30
N LEU A 554 2.66 4.41 -18.07
CA LEU A 554 1.47 5.23 -17.89
C LEU A 554 0.56 5.19 -19.13
N ASN A 555 1.12 5.40 -20.33
CA ASN A 555 0.34 5.39 -21.57
C ASN A 555 -0.33 4.02 -21.82
N MET A 556 0.41 2.92 -21.61
CA MET A 556 -0.15 1.57 -21.73
C MET A 556 -1.23 1.30 -20.67
N ALA A 557 -1.00 1.70 -19.42
CA ALA A 557 -1.97 1.54 -18.34
C ALA A 557 -3.29 2.28 -18.66
N LEU A 558 -3.22 3.51 -19.19
CA LEU A 558 -4.40 4.25 -19.63
C LEU A 558 -5.09 3.57 -20.83
N ARG A 559 -4.32 3.14 -21.85
CA ARG A 559 -4.86 2.48 -23.06
C ARG A 559 -5.63 1.19 -22.74
N TYR A 560 -5.11 0.39 -21.80
CA TYR A 560 -5.71 -0.91 -21.42
C TYR A 560 -6.58 -0.82 -20.15
N THR A 561 -6.83 0.41 -19.67
CA THR A 561 -7.60 0.74 -18.46
C THR A 561 -7.15 -0.02 -17.22
N PHE A 562 -5.85 -0.22 -17.05
CA PHE A 562 -5.28 -0.82 -15.85
C PHE A 562 -5.04 0.22 -14.75
N VAL A 563 -5.52 -0.05 -13.55
CA VAL A 563 -5.11 0.64 -12.32
C VAL A 563 -3.75 0.09 -11.89
N THR A 564 -2.76 0.97 -11.87
CA THR A 564 -1.35 0.66 -11.58
C THR A 564 -0.81 1.69 -10.59
N PRO A 565 0.45 1.57 -10.10
CA PRO A 565 1.04 2.63 -9.27
C PRO A 565 1.06 4.03 -9.90
N LEU A 566 0.86 4.17 -11.22
CA LEU A 566 0.86 5.43 -11.99
C LEU A 566 -0.55 5.93 -12.35
N THR A 567 -1.58 5.10 -12.20
CA THR A 567 -2.97 5.40 -12.57
C THR A 567 -3.90 5.20 -11.39
N SER A 568 -5.08 5.81 -11.42
CA SER A 568 -6.13 5.56 -10.42
C SER A 568 -7.48 5.66 -11.10
N MET A 569 -8.46 4.96 -10.56
CA MET A 569 -9.82 4.95 -11.08
C MET A 569 -10.68 5.88 -10.24
N VAL A 570 -11.45 6.74 -10.89
CA VAL A 570 -12.42 7.62 -10.25
C VAL A 570 -13.78 7.31 -10.84
N VAL A 571 -14.79 7.22 -9.99
CA VAL A 571 -16.19 7.07 -10.40
C VAL A 571 -16.92 8.24 -9.79
N THR A 572 -17.58 9.03 -10.62
CA THR A 572 -18.39 10.16 -10.17
C THR A 572 -19.83 9.94 -10.63
N LYS A 573 -20.77 10.36 -9.79
CA LYS A 573 -22.18 10.50 -10.18
C LYS A 573 -22.34 11.95 -10.69
N PRO A 574 -22.62 12.20 -11.98
CA PRO A 574 -22.81 13.56 -12.48
C PRO A 574 -24.00 14.25 -11.81
N GLU A 575 -23.90 15.56 -11.61
CA GLU A 575 -25.06 16.40 -11.31
C GLU A 575 -26.04 16.36 -12.49
N THR A 576 -27.33 16.28 -12.20
CA THR A 576 -28.39 16.57 -13.17
C THR A 576 -28.25 18.03 -13.62
N GLU A 577 -28.20 18.25 -14.94
CA GLU A 577 -28.06 19.55 -15.59
C GLU A 577 -29.08 20.59 -15.11
N ASP A 578 -28.58 21.69 -14.57
CA ASP A 578 -28.98 23.06 -14.90
C ASP A 578 -27.70 23.94 -14.80
N GLY A 579 -27.09 24.26 -15.95
CA GLY A 579 -25.83 25.03 -16.06
C GLY A 579 -26.04 26.56 -16.03
N PRO A 580 -25.16 27.40 -16.63
CA PRO A 580 -23.77 27.23 -17.05
C PRO A 580 -22.84 28.41 -16.61
N ASP A 581 -21.55 28.30 -16.94
CA ASP A 581 -20.61 29.36 -17.34
C ASP A 581 -19.25 29.35 -16.61
N SER A 582 -18.21 29.10 -17.41
CA SER A 582 -16.82 29.44 -17.12
C SER A 582 -16.44 30.67 -17.95
N PRO A 583 -15.53 31.51 -17.46
CA PRO A 583 -14.24 31.53 -18.14
C PRO A 583 -13.02 31.56 -17.21
N LEU A 584 -11.94 30.99 -17.73
CA LEU A 584 -10.56 30.96 -17.21
C LEU A 584 -9.89 32.35 -17.21
N ILE A 585 -8.92 32.59 -16.30
CA ILE A 585 -7.48 32.93 -16.54
C ILE A 585 -6.81 33.69 -15.35
N ALA A 586 -5.73 33.07 -14.84
CA ALA A 586 -4.39 33.52 -14.38
C ALA A 586 -4.10 34.74 -13.45
N ASP A 587 -3.25 34.43 -12.45
CA ASP A 587 -2.09 35.18 -11.87
C ASP A 587 -2.20 36.67 -11.45
N LYS A 588 -2.09 36.92 -10.14
CA LYS A 588 -0.93 37.62 -9.51
C LYS A 588 -1.09 37.89 -8.01
N LEU A 589 -0.06 37.52 -7.27
CA LEU A 589 0.42 38.04 -5.97
C LEU A 589 -0.29 39.29 -5.40
N THR A 590 -0.79 39.14 -4.18
CA THR A 590 -0.69 40.17 -3.13
C THR A 590 -0.41 39.50 -1.79
N GLU A 591 0.72 39.87 -1.18
CA GLU A 591 1.09 39.57 0.21
C GLU A 591 -0.01 40.04 1.16
N VAL A 592 -0.41 39.18 2.11
CA VAL A 592 -1.03 39.61 3.37
C VAL A 592 -0.15 39.09 4.49
N ASP A 593 0.45 40.03 5.21
CA ASP A 593 1.29 39.84 6.38
C ASP A 593 0.36 39.57 7.58
N GLY A 594 0.38 38.35 8.12
CA GLY A 594 -0.20 38.02 9.42
C GLY A 594 -1.31 36.96 9.37
N ASP A 595 -1.04 35.81 10.00
CA ASP A 595 -2.01 34.76 10.28
C ASP A 595 -3.29 35.32 10.92
N PRO A 596 -4.48 34.78 10.59
CA PRO A 596 -5.58 34.76 11.52
C PRO A 596 -5.25 33.76 12.65
N HIS A 597 -5.55 34.11 13.90
CA HIS A 597 -5.45 33.17 15.02
C HIS A 597 -6.32 31.93 14.79
N PHE A 598 -7.40 32.07 14.01
CA PHE A 598 -8.36 31.01 13.74
C PHE A 598 -8.78 31.02 12.28
N MET A 599 -8.69 29.85 11.65
CA MET A 599 -9.26 29.55 10.36
C MET A 599 -10.17 28.33 10.53
N ILE A 600 -11.43 28.50 10.17
CA ILE A 600 -12.47 27.48 10.24
C ILE A 600 -12.83 27.14 8.81
N GLU A 601 -12.31 26.01 8.34
CA GLU A 601 -12.70 25.45 7.05
C GLU A 601 -14.07 24.81 7.18
N LEU A 602 -14.92 25.05 6.18
CA LEU A 602 -16.26 24.48 6.10
C LEU A 602 -16.33 23.63 4.84
N PRO A 603 -15.98 22.33 4.96
CA PRO A 603 -15.77 21.45 3.81
C PRO A 603 -16.98 21.35 2.88
N GLU A 604 -18.20 21.53 3.42
CA GLU A 604 -19.45 21.47 2.66
C GLU A 604 -19.69 22.66 1.72
N ARG A 605 -18.90 23.74 1.83
CA ARG A 605 -19.13 24.99 1.09
C ARG A 605 -17.94 25.46 0.26
N ASP A 606 -16.84 24.71 0.26
CA ASP A 606 -15.56 25.12 -0.35
C ASP A 606 -15.15 26.55 0.07
N ASP A 607 -15.41 26.86 1.34
CA ASP A 607 -15.24 28.20 1.90
C ASP A 607 -14.70 28.13 3.34
N ALA A 608 -14.10 29.23 3.79
CA ALA A 608 -13.49 29.31 5.12
C ALA A 608 -13.83 30.64 5.81
N LEU A 609 -13.97 30.57 7.13
CA LEU A 609 -14.09 31.73 8.00
C LEU A 609 -12.76 31.96 8.71
N CYS A 610 -12.28 33.19 8.71
CA CYS A 610 -11.07 33.58 9.42
C CYS A 610 -11.35 34.72 10.39
N PHE A 611 -10.75 34.68 11.57
CA PHE A 611 -10.75 35.83 12.46
C PHE A 611 -9.50 35.81 13.32
N ASN A 612 -9.16 36.98 13.84
CA ASN A 612 -8.11 37.13 14.84
C ASN A 612 -8.75 37.25 16.23
N VAL A 613 -8.02 36.87 17.28
CA VAL A 613 -8.35 37.30 18.64
C VAL A 613 -7.07 37.87 19.23
N ASN A 614 -7.04 39.18 19.43
CA ASN A 614 -5.88 39.85 20.01
C ASN A 614 -6.18 40.24 21.47
N ASP A 615 -5.27 39.92 22.37
CA ASP A 615 -5.29 40.39 23.75
C ASP A 615 -3.85 40.57 24.24
N LYS A 616 -3.65 41.00 25.48
CA LYS A 616 -2.33 41.17 26.08
C LYS A 616 -1.55 39.85 26.07
N PRO A 617 -0.25 39.88 25.71
CA PRO A 617 0.62 38.72 25.85
C PRO A 617 0.52 38.10 27.24
N GLY A 618 0.34 36.78 27.29
CA GLY A 618 0.12 36.03 28.53
C GLY A 618 -1.32 35.60 28.74
N THR A 619 -2.31 36.20 28.07
CA THR A 619 -3.70 35.72 28.07
C THR A 619 -3.77 34.26 27.60
N ILE A 620 -4.63 33.46 28.23
CA ILE A 620 -4.85 32.06 27.89
C ILE A 620 -6.31 31.91 27.46
N PHE A 621 -6.53 31.42 26.25
CA PHE A 621 -7.87 31.15 25.72
C PHE A 621 -8.22 29.68 25.79
N ASN A 622 -9.48 29.38 26.10
CA ASN A 622 -10.07 28.08 25.90
C ASN A 622 -10.43 27.88 24.43
N LEU A 623 -9.72 26.98 23.75
CA LEU A 623 -9.88 26.73 22.33
C LEU A 623 -10.94 25.65 22.08
N VAL A 624 -10.82 24.55 22.82
CA VAL A 624 -11.74 23.40 22.73
C VAL A 624 -12.02 22.88 24.12
N ARG A 625 -13.28 22.63 24.44
CA ARG A 625 -13.71 22.02 25.69
C ARG A 625 -14.90 21.12 25.42
N ASP A 626 -14.70 19.82 25.61
CA ASP A 626 -15.77 18.84 25.55
C ASP A 626 -15.99 18.19 26.92
N PRO A 627 -17.05 18.58 27.65
CA PRO A 627 -17.31 18.08 28.99
C PRO A 627 -17.63 16.57 28.99
N LYS A 628 -18.16 16.00 27.91
CA LYS A 628 -18.52 14.57 27.86
C LYS A 628 -17.30 13.69 27.64
N SER A 629 -16.37 14.06 26.77
CA SER A 629 -15.11 13.32 26.62
C SER A 629 -14.10 13.63 27.72
N GLY A 630 -14.21 14.81 28.36
CA GLY A 630 -13.23 15.33 29.30
C GLY A 630 -12.00 15.90 28.59
N PHE A 631 -12.13 16.25 27.31
CA PHE A 631 -11.07 16.80 26.48
C PHE A 631 -11.04 18.33 26.56
N VAL A 632 -9.87 18.91 26.80
CA VAL A 632 -9.70 20.36 26.89
C VAL A 632 -8.40 20.78 26.20
N VAL A 633 -8.46 21.85 25.40
CA VAL A 633 -7.32 22.53 24.78
C VAL A 633 -7.37 24.00 25.13
N ASN A 634 -6.32 24.50 25.77
CA ASN A 634 -6.13 25.91 26.07
C ASN A 634 -4.86 26.42 25.39
N GLY A 635 -4.86 27.66 24.89
CA GLY A 635 -3.72 28.28 24.22
C GLY A 635 -3.31 29.60 24.84
N GLN A 636 -2.04 29.74 25.20
CA GLN A 636 -1.47 30.99 25.69
C GLN A 636 -0.89 31.81 24.54
N ILE A 637 -1.30 33.07 24.45
CA ILE A 637 -0.78 34.00 23.45
C ILE A 637 0.50 34.71 23.91
N ILE A 638 1.40 34.99 22.98
CA ILE A 638 2.67 35.71 23.16
C ILE A 638 2.74 36.89 22.20
N GLY A 639 3.42 37.96 22.59
CA GLY A 639 3.62 39.14 21.74
C GLY A 639 4.84 39.02 20.84
N LYS A 640 4.97 39.93 19.86
CA LYS A 640 6.17 40.07 19.02
C LYS A 640 7.42 40.44 19.84
N LYS A 641 8.60 40.00 19.38
CA LYS A 641 9.93 40.19 20.02
C LYS A 641 10.35 41.65 20.30
N LYS A 642 9.73 42.66 19.70
CA LYS A 642 9.98 44.09 19.97
C LYS A 642 8.66 44.79 20.28
N VAL A 643 8.53 45.28 21.51
CA VAL A 643 7.42 46.14 21.94
C VAL A 643 7.71 47.55 21.42
N VAL A 644 6.95 47.99 20.42
CA VAL A 644 6.82 49.42 20.10
C VAL A 644 5.65 49.91 20.91
N GLN A 645 5.88 50.90 21.79
CA GLN A 645 4.80 51.59 22.48
C GLN A 645 3.93 52.26 21.42
N ASP A 646 2.62 51.99 21.45
CA ASP A 646 1.56 52.64 20.68
C ASP A 646 1.17 52.10 19.27
N ALA A 647 1.23 50.78 19.04
CA ALA A 647 0.52 50.15 17.93
C ALA A 647 -0.02 48.76 18.28
N ASN A 648 -1.20 48.42 17.75
CA ASN A 648 -1.92 47.15 17.91
C ASN A 648 -0.94 45.95 17.88
N THR A 649 -0.69 45.34 19.04
CA THR A 649 0.30 44.26 19.16
C THR A 649 -0.28 42.96 18.61
N ASN A 650 0.11 42.53 17.41
CA ASN A 650 -0.25 41.19 16.96
C ASN A 650 0.33 40.16 17.92
N THR A 651 -0.53 39.27 18.40
CA THR A 651 -0.15 38.14 19.24
C THR A 651 -0.14 36.83 18.45
N TYR A 652 0.44 35.78 19.03
CA TYR A 652 0.51 34.43 18.43
C TYR A 652 0.40 33.37 19.53
N PHE A 653 -0.03 32.15 19.23
CA PHE A 653 0.03 31.06 20.21
C PHE A 653 1.48 30.61 20.46
N GLY A 654 1.94 30.77 21.70
CA GLY A 654 3.28 30.38 22.13
C GLY A 654 3.33 29.07 22.90
N ARG A 655 2.22 28.73 23.58
CA ARG A 655 2.06 27.50 24.37
C ARG A 655 0.63 26.96 24.24
N LEU A 656 0.49 25.64 24.19
CA LEU A 656 -0.78 24.92 24.18
C LEU A 656 -0.78 23.90 25.32
N GLY A 657 -1.85 23.89 26.11
CA GLY A 657 -2.13 22.86 27.11
C GLY A 657 -3.26 21.97 26.65
N ILE A 658 -3.01 20.67 26.61
CA ILE A 658 -3.96 19.68 26.11
C ILE A 658 -4.20 18.63 27.17
N ILE A 659 -5.45 18.40 27.52
CA ILE A 659 -5.87 17.61 28.69
C ILE A 659 -6.88 16.58 28.24
N HIS A 660 -6.72 15.35 28.71
CA HIS A 660 -7.75 14.34 28.65
C HIS A 660 -8.06 13.84 30.06
N GLN A 661 -9.02 14.48 30.73
CA GLN A 661 -9.32 14.27 32.15
C GLN A 661 -9.55 12.80 32.51
N LYS A 662 -10.32 12.07 31.69
CA LYS A 662 -10.64 10.66 31.94
C LYS A 662 -9.43 9.72 31.82
N LEU A 663 -8.38 10.14 31.11
CA LEU A 663 -7.17 9.34 30.90
C LEU A 663 -6.01 9.82 31.77
N GLY A 664 -6.19 10.88 32.56
CA GLY A 664 -5.11 11.43 33.40
C GLY A 664 -3.93 12.02 32.62
N VAL A 665 -4.08 12.24 31.30
CA VAL A 665 -3.01 12.78 30.43
C VAL A 665 -3.08 14.31 30.39
N ARG A 666 -1.94 14.97 30.57
CA ARG A 666 -1.73 16.39 30.25
C ARG A 666 -0.52 16.56 29.36
N LEU A 667 -0.62 17.41 28.36
CA LEU A 667 0.43 17.70 27.41
C LEU A 667 0.62 19.22 27.34
N GLU A 668 1.84 19.68 27.59
CA GLU A 668 2.25 21.04 27.28
C GLU A 668 3.05 21.05 25.98
N VAL A 669 2.67 21.89 25.03
CA VAL A 669 3.44 22.14 23.81
C VAL A 669 3.83 23.60 23.79
N SER A 670 5.13 23.89 23.78
CA SER A 670 5.66 25.23 23.61
C SER A 670 6.45 25.34 22.30
N THR A 671 6.92 26.53 21.95
CA THR A 671 7.80 26.73 20.80
C THR A 671 9.18 26.07 20.95
N GLN A 672 9.57 25.65 22.16
CA GLN A 672 10.88 25.08 22.48
C GLN A 672 10.80 23.59 22.84
N ASP A 673 9.85 23.26 23.71
CA ASP A 673 9.76 21.95 24.36
C ASP A 673 8.32 21.41 24.37
N ILE A 674 8.21 20.07 24.46
CA ILE A 674 6.97 19.34 24.68
C ILE A 674 7.09 18.57 26.00
N SER A 675 6.18 18.78 26.93
CA SER A 675 6.15 18.09 28.22
C SER A 675 4.90 17.23 28.33
N VAL A 676 5.07 15.93 28.56
CA VAL A 676 3.96 14.97 28.74
C VAL A 676 3.87 14.58 30.21
N PHE A 677 2.68 14.70 30.80
CA PHE A 677 2.37 14.30 32.16
C PHE A 677 1.31 13.19 32.16
N HIS A 678 1.59 12.08 32.84
CA HIS A 678 0.65 10.96 33.03
C HIS A 678 0.89 10.31 34.40
N ASP A 679 -0.16 10.21 35.22
CA ASP A 679 -0.14 9.59 36.55
C ASP A 679 1.06 10.02 37.44
N GLY A 680 1.41 11.31 37.42
CA GLY A 680 2.49 11.88 38.24
C GLY A 680 3.91 11.71 37.70
N LYS A 681 4.11 11.06 36.54
CA LYS A 681 5.38 11.00 35.81
C LYS A 681 5.41 12.06 34.71
N HIS A 682 6.57 12.69 34.49
CA HIS A 682 6.77 13.66 33.39
C HIS A 682 7.94 13.24 32.49
N VAL A 683 7.81 13.49 31.19
CA VAL A 683 8.85 13.31 30.18
C VAL A 683 8.89 14.56 29.30
N ASP A 684 10.08 15.16 29.18
CA ASP A 684 10.32 16.33 28.35
C ASP A 684 11.01 15.94 27.04
N PHE A 685 10.51 16.47 25.94
CA PHE A 685 11.07 16.33 24.59
C PHE A 685 11.45 17.71 24.05
N SER A 686 12.59 17.82 23.37
CA SER A 686 12.98 19.06 22.68
C SER A 686 12.48 19.05 21.22
N LEU A 687 11.92 20.18 20.75
CA LEU A 687 11.41 20.31 19.39
C LEU A 687 12.52 20.65 18.38
N THR A 688 12.88 19.69 17.53
CA THR A 688 13.80 19.92 16.39
C THR A 688 13.11 20.65 15.22
N LYS A 689 13.88 21.13 14.24
CA LYS A 689 13.45 22.13 13.25
C LYS A 689 12.38 21.57 12.29
N ASN A 690 11.29 22.30 12.06
CA ASN A 690 10.17 21.94 11.17
C ASN A 690 9.49 20.60 11.53
N CYS A 691 9.33 20.32 12.83
CA CYS A 691 8.57 19.18 13.31
C CYS A 691 7.07 19.48 13.35
N CYS A 692 6.29 18.51 12.90
CA CYS A 692 4.86 18.40 13.15
C CYS A 692 4.67 17.43 14.32
N LEU A 693 3.94 17.85 15.36
CA LEU A 693 3.50 16.96 16.43
C LEU A 693 2.07 16.55 16.13
N THR A 694 1.87 15.31 15.68
CA THR A 694 0.54 14.69 15.65
C THR A 694 0.28 14.07 17.00
N VAL A 695 -0.76 14.51 17.68
CA VAL A 695 -1.19 13.92 18.95
C VAL A 695 -2.43 13.09 18.66
N THR A 696 -2.32 11.79 18.92
CA THR A 696 -3.43 10.85 18.77
C THR A 696 -3.72 10.24 20.13
N LEU A 697 -4.88 10.56 20.70
CA LEU A 697 -5.36 9.95 21.92
C LEU A 697 -6.23 8.75 21.51
N ARG A 698 -5.96 7.57 22.09
CA ARG A 698 -6.52 6.28 21.64
C ARG A 698 -8.07 6.31 21.58
N HIS A 699 -8.64 6.13 20.38
CA HIS A 699 -10.09 6.24 20.08
C HIS A 699 -10.72 7.63 20.33
N SER A 700 -9.92 8.69 20.28
CA SER A 700 -10.35 10.07 20.48
C SER A 700 -9.70 11.01 19.45
N VAL A 701 -10.31 12.19 19.31
CA VAL A 701 -9.92 13.39 18.55
C VAL A 701 -8.44 13.44 18.15
N LYS A 702 -8.19 13.71 16.86
CA LYS A 702 -6.83 13.85 16.31
C LYS A 702 -6.55 15.30 16.01
N PHE A 703 -5.43 15.80 16.51
CA PHE A 703 -4.98 17.16 16.24
C PHE A 703 -3.48 17.19 15.95
N MET A 704 -3.09 18.26 15.28
CA MET A 704 -1.75 18.49 14.82
C MET A 704 -1.29 19.86 15.29
N VAL A 705 -0.14 19.89 15.96
CA VAL A 705 0.51 21.13 16.37
C VAL A 705 1.74 21.33 15.50
N ILE A 706 1.79 22.45 14.81
CA ILE A 706 2.92 22.81 13.94
C ILE A 706 3.67 23.98 14.56
N ARG A 707 5.00 23.86 14.68
CA ARG A 707 5.86 25.00 15.00
C ARG A 707 6.28 25.74 13.74
N HIS A 708 5.83 26.97 13.62
CA HIS A 708 6.17 27.86 12.51
C HIS A 708 7.47 28.61 12.79
N LYS A 709 8.49 28.39 11.95
CA LYS A 709 9.80 29.03 12.05
C LYS A 709 10.23 29.57 10.69
N LYS A 710 10.30 30.90 10.56
CA LYS A 710 10.68 31.62 9.32
C LYS A 710 9.79 31.31 8.10
N VAL A 711 8.48 31.52 8.23
CA VAL A 711 7.55 31.47 7.06
C VAL A 711 7.92 32.53 6.00
N TRP A 712 8.61 33.61 6.40
CA TRP A 712 9.01 34.70 5.50
C TRP A 712 10.54 34.83 5.45
N LYS A 713 11.17 34.39 4.34
CA LYS A 713 12.63 34.42 4.13
C LYS A 713 13.27 35.84 4.18
N ARG A 714 12.50 36.92 4.31
CA ARG A 714 12.98 38.31 4.19
C ARG A 714 12.80 39.24 5.40
N ARG A 715 12.16 38.83 6.51
CA ARG A 715 11.97 39.72 7.67
C ARG A 715 12.61 39.13 8.94
N ARG A 716 13.59 39.84 9.51
CA ARG A 716 14.39 39.42 10.70
C ARG A 716 13.62 39.53 12.03
N GLU A 717 12.32 39.81 11.99
CA GLU A 717 11.54 40.31 13.14
C GLU A 717 10.41 39.38 13.60
N HIS A 718 10.19 38.23 12.94
CA HIS A 718 9.14 37.27 13.33
C HIS A 718 9.61 36.32 14.45
N GLN A 719 8.70 36.03 15.39
CA GLN A 719 8.88 35.09 16.50
C GLN A 719 8.37 33.71 16.12
N ASP A 720 8.97 32.64 16.66
CA ASP A 720 8.44 31.28 16.49
C ASP A 720 7.06 31.19 17.17
N TYR A 721 6.08 30.57 16.52
CA TYR A 721 4.73 30.38 17.05
C TYR A 721 4.18 28.99 16.72
N LEU A 722 3.06 28.64 17.34
CA LEU A 722 2.37 27.36 17.18
C LEU A 722 1.07 27.55 16.39
N GLY A 723 0.86 26.70 15.40
CA GLY A 723 -0.45 26.47 14.78
C GLY A 723 -1.10 25.23 15.37
N PHE A 724 -2.42 25.28 15.62
CA PHE A 724 -3.21 24.15 16.10
C PHE A 724 -4.25 23.79 15.05
N TYR A 725 -4.16 22.56 14.52
CA TYR A 725 -5.00 22.06 13.44
C TYR A 725 -5.77 20.83 13.91
N THR A 726 -7.06 20.80 13.66
CA THR A 726 -7.90 19.65 14.02
C THR A 726 -7.97 18.73 12.82
N LEU A 727 -7.35 17.55 12.91
CA LEU A 727 -7.34 16.58 11.81
C LEU A 727 -8.60 15.71 11.83
N ASP A 728 -9.17 15.53 13.01
CA ASP A 728 -10.34 14.71 13.20
C ASP A 728 -11.12 15.08 14.47
N SER A 729 -12.34 15.61 14.29
CA SER A 729 -13.23 16.08 15.36
C SER A 729 -14.45 15.19 15.62
N HIS A 730 -14.69 14.12 14.84
CA HIS A 730 -15.96 13.36 14.88
C HIS A 730 -16.23 12.62 16.22
N HIS A 731 -15.20 12.48 17.06
CA HIS A 731 -15.31 11.91 18.40
C HIS A 731 -15.60 12.96 19.50
N LEU A 732 -15.61 14.25 19.17
CA LEU A 732 -16.07 15.29 20.09
C LEU A 732 -17.58 15.23 20.22
N SER A 733 -18.07 15.34 21.45
CA SER A 733 -19.51 15.29 21.68
C SER A 733 -20.22 16.52 21.13
N ALA A 734 -21.54 16.43 20.92
CA ALA A 734 -22.39 17.56 20.57
C ALA A 734 -22.36 18.72 21.59
N SER A 735 -21.79 18.51 22.79
CA SER A 735 -21.61 19.56 23.81
C SER A 735 -20.22 20.19 23.81
N VAL A 736 -19.39 19.89 22.80
CA VAL A 736 -18.10 20.57 22.62
C VAL A 736 -18.32 22.06 22.38
N HIS A 737 -17.50 22.87 23.04
CA HIS A 737 -17.54 24.34 22.94
C HIS A 737 -16.11 24.90 23.06
N GLY A 738 -15.95 26.22 23.11
CA GLY A 738 -14.68 26.94 23.06
C GLY A 738 -14.58 27.82 21.81
N LEU A 739 -13.49 28.59 21.68
CA LEU A 739 -13.28 29.46 20.51
C LEU A 739 -13.31 28.71 19.18
N LEU A 740 -12.81 27.47 19.13
CA LEU A 740 -12.89 26.58 17.97
C LEU A 740 -13.97 25.52 18.13
N GLY A 741 -14.15 25.01 19.35
CA GLY A 741 -15.06 23.88 19.60
C GLY A 741 -16.49 24.13 19.17
N GLN A 742 -16.98 25.37 19.28
CA GLN A 742 -18.34 25.75 18.87
C GLN A 742 -18.63 25.59 17.37
N PHE A 743 -17.60 25.38 16.54
CA PHE A 743 -17.73 25.23 15.09
C PHE A 743 -17.58 23.79 14.61
N TYR A 744 -17.24 22.84 15.48
CA TYR A 744 -16.97 21.44 15.08
C TYR A 744 -18.19 20.62 14.70
N HIS A 745 -19.40 21.13 14.94
CA HIS A 745 -20.66 20.56 14.43
C HIS A 745 -21.28 21.42 13.32
N GLY A 746 -20.45 22.22 12.65
CA GLY A 746 -20.85 23.10 11.55
C GLY A 746 -21.29 24.50 12.02
N VAL A 747 -21.25 25.45 11.10
CA VAL A 747 -21.82 26.78 11.25
C VAL A 747 -22.49 27.19 9.94
N GLU A 748 -23.76 27.56 10.03
CA GLU A 748 -24.51 28.09 8.90
C GLU A 748 -24.36 29.61 8.83
N PHE A 749 -24.00 30.10 7.64
CA PHE A 749 -24.06 31.52 7.33
C PHE A 749 -24.60 31.76 5.92
N GLU A 750 -24.84 33.00 5.55
CA GLU A 750 -25.17 33.43 4.20
C GLU A 750 -24.36 34.69 3.89
N VAL A 751 -23.74 34.78 2.72
CA VAL A 751 -22.99 35.97 2.31
C VAL A 751 -23.75 36.66 1.19
N THR A 752 -24.01 37.94 1.36
CA THR A 752 -24.78 38.80 0.46
C THR A 752 -24.08 40.15 0.31
N ASP A 753 -24.60 41.02 -0.57
CA ASP A 753 -24.10 42.38 -0.77
C ASP A 753 -22.59 42.47 -1.05
N LEU A 754 -22.13 41.69 -2.05
CA LEU A 754 -20.73 41.71 -2.50
C LEU A 754 -20.38 43.09 -3.08
N ARG A 755 -19.39 43.75 -2.50
CA ARG A 755 -18.98 45.10 -2.88
C ARG A 755 -17.45 45.23 -2.93
N PRO A 756 -16.89 46.08 -3.79
CA PRO A 756 -15.44 46.31 -3.84
C PRO A 756 -14.95 46.88 -2.50
N GLY A 757 -13.93 46.26 -1.90
CA GLY A 757 -13.35 46.71 -0.63
C GLY A 757 -12.44 47.93 -0.79
N GLU A 758 -12.06 48.54 0.34
CA GLU A 758 -11.24 49.77 0.40
C GLU A 758 -9.91 49.67 -0.37
N LEU A 759 -9.31 48.48 -0.39
CA LEU A 759 -8.23 48.13 -1.30
C LEU A 759 -8.88 47.58 -2.57
N GLN A 760 -8.65 48.21 -3.72
CA GLN A 760 -9.20 47.93 -5.08
C GLN A 760 -9.11 46.46 -5.59
N LYS A 761 -8.66 45.51 -4.76
CA LYS A 761 -8.47 44.08 -5.01
C LYS A 761 -9.18 43.14 -4.02
N ASN A 762 -9.75 43.64 -2.92
CA ASN A 762 -10.46 42.82 -1.94
C ASN A 762 -11.98 42.92 -2.15
N LEU A 763 -12.72 41.90 -1.74
CA LEU A 763 -14.18 41.85 -1.85
C LEU A 763 -14.79 41.94 -0.45
N ASP A 764 -15.54 43.00 -0.18
CA ASP A 764 -16.32 43.14 1.04
C ASP A 764 -17.70 42.52 0.83
N ALA A 765 -18.31 42.04 1.91
CA ALA A 765 -19.63 41.45 1.88
C ALA A 765 -20.35 41.60 3.22
N THR A 766 -21.66 41.33 3.21
CA THR A 766 -22.48 41.22 4.41
C THR A 766 -22.80 39.75 4.67
N MET A 767 -22.34 39.23 5.81
CA MET A 767 -22.54 37.86 6.26
C MET A 767 -23.65 37.79 7.31
N TYR A 768 -24.64 36.95 7.08
CA TYR A 768 -25.65 36.56 8.06
C TYR A 768 -25.22 35.25 8.71
N VAL A 769 -24.86 35.25 9.99
CA VAL A 769 -24.39 34.06 10.71
C VAL A 769 -24.96 34.06 12.12
N LYS A 770 -25.48 32.92 12.59
CA LYS A 770 -26.08 32.79 13.94
C LYS A 770 -27.10 33.90 14.28
N GLY A 771 -27.87 34.36 13.30
CA GLY A 771 -28.85 35.45 13.47
C GLY A 771 -28.25 36.87 13.61
N GLN A 772 -26.94 37.03 13.43
CA GLN A 772 -26.23 38.29 13.39
C GLN A 772 -25.93 38.71 11.95
N THR A 773 -25.76 40.02 11.73
CA THR A 773 -25.33 40.59 10.44
C THR A 773 -23.94 41.19 10.62
N LEU A 774 -22.95 40.66 9.92
CA LEU A 774 -21.54 41.03 10.02
C LEU A 774 -21.04 41.58 8.68
N ASN A 775 -20.14 42.56 8.72
CA ASN A 775 -19.36 42.94 7.55
C ASN A 775 -18.08 42.10 7.51
N VAL A 776 -17.83 41.45 6.38
CA VAL A 776 -16.69 40.56 6.17
C VAL A 776 -15.91 40.95 4.92
N THR A 777 -14.62 40.64 4.90
CA THR A 777 -13.75 40.93 3.74
C THR A 777 -13.05 39.65 3.28
N ARG A 778 -12.98 39.42 1.97
CA ARG A 778 -12.32 38.25 1.37
C ARG A 778 -10.80 38.43 1.36
N HIS A 779 -10.09 37.49 1.97
CA HIS A 779 -8.62 37.44 1.99
C HIS A 779 -8.10 36.05 1.64
N TRP A 780 -6.83 35.97 1.23
CA TRP A 780 -6.11 34.71 1.10
C TRP A 780 -5.29 34.46 2.37
N GLN A 781 -5.39 33.25 2.92
CA GLN A 781 -4.66 32.81 4.11
C GLN A 781 -3.91 31.52 3.85
N LYS A 782 -2.83 31.28 4.58
CA LYS A 782 -2.02 30.07 4.41
C LYS A 782 -2.46 28.96 5.37
N ASP A 783 -2.88 27.82 4.82
CA ASP A 783 -2.97 26.58 5.55
C ASP A 783 -1.67 25.79 5.46
N PHE A 784 -1.15 25.31 6.59
CA PHE A 784 0.07 24.49 6.65
C PHE A 784 -0.22 23.04 7.02
N SER A 785 -1.49 22.64 7.09
CA SER A 785 -1.89 21.30 7.51
C SER A 785 -1.38 20.21 6.56
N SER A 786 -1.36 20.50 5.25
CA SER A 786 -0.92 19.57 4.18
C SER A 786 0.56 19.74 3.81
N HIS A 787 1.07 20.98 3.78
CA HIS A 787 2.42 21.33 3.35
C HIS A 787 3.14 22.25 4.36
N VAL A 788 3.76 21.65 5.38
CA VAL A 788 4.39 22.34 6.54
C VAL A 788 5.40 23.45 6.18
N LYS A 789 6.04 23.40 5.00
CA LYS A 789 7.07 24.39 4.60
C LYS A 789 6.51 25.56 3.79
N ASP A 790 5.65 25.27 2.82
CA ASP A 790 5.27 26.25 1.80
C ASP A 790 3.86 26.82 2.07
N GLY A 791 3.00 26.03 2.72
CA GLY A 791 1.59 26.34 2.95
C GLY A 791 0.77 26.35 1.64
N GLU A 792 -0.51 26.10 1.75
CA GLU A 792 -1.50 26.22 0.68
C GLU A 792 -2.31 27.51 0.88
N ASN A 793 -2.63 28.23 -0.19
CA ASN A 793 -3.41 29.46 -0.07
C ASN A 793 -4.91 29.13 -0.11
N ILE A 794 -5.62 29.38 0.98
CA ILE A 794 -7.06 29.20 1.12
C ILE A 794 -7.74 30.57 1.14
N PRO A 795 -8.78 30.79 0.31
CA PRO A 795 -9.55 32.02 0.38
C PRO A 795 -10.52 31.95 1.57
N CYS A 796 -10.56 32.98 2.40
CA CYS A 796 -11.45 33.02 3.56
C CYS A 796 -12.12 34.39 3.78
N TRP A 797 -13.30 34.36 4.38
CA TRP A 797 -14.02 35.54 4.84
C TRP A 797 -13.50 35.94 6.21
N PHE A 798 -12.84 37.10 6.24
CA PHE A 798 -12.28 37.65 7.46
C PHE A 798 -13.34 38.43 8.24
N VAL A 799 -13.59 38.00 9.47
CA VAL A 799 -14.48 38.69 10.42
C VAL A 799 -13.64 39.60 11.30
N ASN A 800 -13.94 40.90 11.26
CA ASN A 800 -13.26 41.93 12.07
C ASN A 800 -13.71 41.89 13.54
N ASN A 801 -13.13 42.76 14.38
CA ASN A 801 -13.49 42.93 15.80
C ASN A 801 -13.41 41.64 16.63
N ASP A 802 -12.28 40.95 16.54
CA ASP A 802 -11.97 39.73 17.29
C ASP A 802 -13.01 38.60 17.15
N GLY A 803 -13.66 38.51 15.98
CA GLY A 803 -14.70 37.50 15.71
C GLY A 803 -16.05 37.80 16.37
N THR A 804 -16.26 39.01 16.89
CA THR A 804 -17.51 39.42 17.54
C THR A 804 -18.71 39.17 16.63
N GLY A 805 -19.72 38.47 17.16
CA GLY A 805 -20.94 38.09 16.44
C GLY A 805 -20.80 36.83 15.58
N LEU A 806 -19.58 36.34 15.32
CA LEU A 806 -19.32 34.99 14.79
C LEU A 806 -19.17 33.97 15.94
N ILE A 807 -18.42 34.34 16.98
CA ILE A 807 -18.29 33.55 18.21
C ILE A 807 -19.46 33.79 19.16
N ASP A 808 -19.82 32.79 19.97
CA ASP A 808 -20.81 32.96 21.03
C ASP A 808 -20.23 33.85 22.15
N GLY A 809 -20.79 35.04 22.38
CA GLY A 809 -20.27 36.00 23.36
C GLY A 809 -19.09 36.82 22.83
N GLY A 810 -18.20 37.25 23.73
CA GLY A 810 -16.96 37.95 23.40
C GLY A 810 -15.72 37.10 23.63
N ALA A 811 -14.60 37.47 23.01
CA ALA A 811 -13.33 36.74 23.18
C ALA A 811 -12.88 36.65 24.66
N SER A 812 -13.22 37.65 25.48
CA SER A 812 -12.95 37.67 26.92
C SER A 812 -13.65 36.53 27.68
N ASP A 813 -14.77 36.02 27.18
CA ASP A 813 -15.55 34.96 27.83
C ASP A 813 -14.83 33.60 27.75
N TYR A 814 -13.84 33.48 26.86
CA TYR A 814 -13.03 32.29 26.69
C TYR A 814 -11.68 32.38 27.43
N VAL A 815 -11.45 33.43 28.22
CA VAL A 815 -10.19 33.60 28.95
C VAL A 815 -10.18 32.74 30.21
N VAL A 816 -9.13 31.94 30.37
CA VAL A 816 -8.92 31.08 31.55
C VAL A 816 -7.67 31.50 32.31
N SER A 817 -7.65 31.24 33.63
CA SER A 817 -6.56 31.64 34.52
C SER A 817 -5.26 30.84 34.33
N GLU A 818 -5.35 29.58 33.91
CA GLU A 818 -4.21 28.67 33.81
C GLU A 818 -4.30 27.76 32.57
N LEU A 819 -3.15 27.33 32.05
CA LEU A 819 -3.06 26.55 30.82
C LEU A 819 -3.71 25.16 30.97
N PHE A 820 -3.67 24.59 32.18
CA PHE A 820 -4.33 23.32 32.50
C PHE A 820 -5.65 23.49 33.27
N ASN A 821 -6.24 24.69 33.22
CA ASN A 821 -7.53 24.92 33.87
C ASN A 821 -8.60 24.04 33.20
N THR A 822 -9.37 23.36 34.05
CA THR A 822 -10.46 22.46 33.70
C THR A 822 -11.78 22.81 34.39
N ALA A 823 -11.73 23.74 35.35
CA ALA A 823 -12.90 24.22 36.09
C ALA A 823 -13.79 25.09 35.19
N PHE A 824 -15.07 25.13 35.54
CA PHE A 824 -16.05 26.05 34.96
C PHE A 824 -15.84 27.47 35.46
#